data_AF-A0A6N8JFE0-F1
#
_entry.id   AF-A0A6N8JFE0-F1
#
_cell.length_a   1.000
_cell.length_b   1.000
_cell.length_c   1.000
_cell.angle_alpha   90.00
_cell.angle_beta   90.00
_cell.angle_gamma   90.00
#
_symmetry.space_group_name_H-M   'P 1'
#
loop_
_entity.id
_entity.type
_entity.pdbx_description
1 polymer ?
#
loop_
_entity_poly.entity_id
_entity_poly.type
_entity_poly.pdbx_seq_one_letter_code
_entity_poly.pdbx_strand_id
1 'polypeptide(L)'
;MSRLLLFAGLVISMFYPLQSRAQGNQTKIAINITPDKTTGAWLHLPDDYNSTSTNYPLIIFLHGATERGTDLNVVLAHGLPKIIAEGAKMEFTVNGKLFKFITVSPQIPNGWASEDMVQNILNDIKSKYRVDVSRVYLTGLSAGGYGVLNYVASGFDFSSKLAAIIPVSAAAIDDNKVAGLCNIAGSNIASWFLCGSLDGFIDNQVNYVNKINTCGPTYPAIATSYPGGTHSDNVWDKAYDATHIYQSPNIYEWMLQYTDTAREIPPPIAAVAAGNTTITLPVDSIVLDGSPSTAPGSRIISYDWKLVSGHLGPILSSTNNAIITVTKLISGRYTFNLTVKNTVGMISTKQVTVVVNPIGGAAGSTCNFCKFLITPGVDGGAYINGVNLHVQPGDTVCIQAGNYSYIQFFNFTGSAVKPIVFVNCGGPVNIGNGGNYGFIFNNTKYFKVTGSGSSDKYGFIVNGVVKRLNVGLAMGKRCTDYEAERVEITGSEVGVMAKVNPDCDTANQYPYFAIRNVKLHDIYIHDVSGEGMYIGNTAPNGTTVTCTDGTVKNVLPPRIYGLRIYNINVANTGWDAIQVASAPEDVEIYNNSVSNFGIMNVGSQQAGIILGGETNGKVYNNTVIKGTGNGIEVFGIGLCSVYNNIISDAGFDSTTSKQDALFIDDRPTKYNYIPLHVNVFNNTIVNSGRDAIRYMNSYGTVAPGNLFYNNLMANVGSKYLNVATGIDYTASNNLSYADITVVKFSNAGAKDFHLASGSPAIDKGLNLSAYFNTDIDGDIRPWGITYDVGADEYESGTIINKPPIAVAGADTTIVFPVSSITLDGSGSSDPDGSIVSYAWTQISGPVTATIGSATTSKPVISGLTTIGTYGFKLIVTDNAGDTASDQVNVILIADTSELVANAGPDKTIRQPKNSSAVSGAGSTDSNGTITGYNWTQVSGPTIATIVSPNKVKTDLNRLTSVGTYIFRLTVTNNKGMKATDDVSIFVIPNPAHGLFANAGTDQTIAYPSVNKVTLDGSASYATNHGYISYYAWTKVSGPDGYSIMNASSPVTVVTFTATGTYVFRLKVTDTYNNTATDDVTIIVGNTGAGTAVKMSSKKLDVAMMNASDIRIYPNPVVSILHLNLRLNATATVVVRIYNSNGEIKGTYYLGTITSIQKDIDVNNLASGMYILQIKNDSNPDLYYKFIKSD
;
A
#
# COMPACT_ATOMS: atom_id res chain seq x y z
N MET A 1 -23.67 43.33 64.36
CA MET A 1 -22.89 44.54 64.70
C MET A 1 -21.47 44.33 64.16
N SER A 2 -21.08 45.00 63.07
CA SER A 2 -20.19 46.19 63.06
C SER A 2 -18.82 45.92 63.72
N ARG A 3 -17.64 46.30 63.22
CA ARG A 3 -17.12 47.04 62.03
C ARG A 3 -15.59 47.20 62.27
N LEU A 4 -14.81 47.38 61.18
CA LEU A 4 -13.49 48.10 61.09
C LEU A 4 -12.26 47.45 61.83
N LEU A 5 -10.97 47.57 61.47
CA LEU A 5 -10.09 48.50 60.71
C LEU A 5 -8.77 47.73 60.32
N LEU A 6 -8.22 47.84 59.09
CA LEU A 6 -6.96 48.55 58.64
C LEU A 6 -5.60 47.98 59.19
N PHE A 7 -4.42 47.92 58.54
CA PHE A 7 -3.74 48.51 57.35
C PHE A 7 -2.48 47.64 57.02
N ALA A 8 -2.18 47.31 55.76
CA ALA A 8 -1.20 47.92 54.83
C ALA A 8 0.30 47.51 54.96
N GLY A 9 0.82 46.94 53.87
CA GLY A 9 2.24 46.85 53.49
C GLY A 9 2.34 46.74 51.96
N LEU A 10 3.00 47.71 51.33
CA LEU A 10 2.93 48.08 49.91
C LEU A 10 4.21 47.64 49.17
N VAL A 11 4.10 46.93 48.03
CA VAL A 11 5.13 46.92 46.95
C VAL A 11 4.41 46.91 45.60
N ILE A 12 4.81 47.84 44.75
CA ILE A 12 4.23 48.17 43.44
C ILE A 12 4.71 47.16 42.39
N SER A 13 3.77 46.49 41.69
CA SER A 13 3.99 45.91 40.36
C SER A 13 2.79 46.24 39.47
N MET A 14 3.06 46.72 38.26
CA MET A 14 2.08 47.10 37.25
C MET A 14 1.32 45.86 36.75
N PHE A 15 0.00 45.82 36.94
CA PHE A 15 -0.90 44.88 36.27
C PHE A 15 -1.30 45.43 34.90
N TYR A 16 -0.93 44.73 33.83
CA TYR A 16 -1.68 44.78 32.56
C TYR A 16 -2.80 43.71 32.64
N PRO A 17 -4.06 44.04 32.33
CA PRO A 17 -5.15 43.08 32.38
C PRO A 17 -5.09 42.12 31.17
N LEU A 18 -5.07 40.81 31.44
CA LEU A 18 -5.39 39.76 30.47
C LEU A 18 -6.87 39.88 30.09
N GLN A 19 -7.19 40.50 28.95
CA GLN A 19 -8.51 40.37 28.33
C GLN A 19 -8.57 39.05 27.55
N SER A 20 -9.46 38.14 27.94
CA SER A 20 -9.80 36.99 27.10
C SER A 20 -10.56 37.49 25.86
N ARG A 21 -9.95 37.41 24.68
CA ARG A 21 -10.64 37.68 23.41
C ARG A 21 -11.66 36.56 23.12
N ALA A 22 -12.86 36.90 22.68
CA ALA A 22 -13.90 35.93 22.31
C ALA A 22 -13.50 35.20 21.01
N GLN A 23 -13.77 33.90 20.91
CA GLN A 23 -13.32 33.05 19.78
C GLN A 23 -14.18 33.14 18.50
N GLY A 24 -15.25 33.94 18.50
CA GLY A 24 -16.22 34.01 17.39
C GLY A 24 -16.78 32.64 16.97
N ASN A 25 -17.06 32.47 15.68
CA ASN A 25 -17.55 31.21 15.10
C ASN A 25 -16.40 30.25 14.77
N GLN A 26 -15.53 29.96 15.74
CA GLN A 26 -14.41 29.03 15.58
C GLN A 26 -14.34 28.02 16.73
N THR A 27 -13.78 26.86 16.43
CA THR A 27 -13.61 25.75 17.37
C THR A 27 -12.15 25.34 17.47
N LYS A 28 -11.72 24.91 18.66
CA LYS A 28 -10.36 24.39 18.87
C LYS A 28 -10.31 22.94 18.39
N ILE A 29 -9.33 22.60 17.56
CA ILE A 29 -9.05 21.23 17.12
C ILE A 29 -7.57 20.89 17.32
N ALA A 30 -7.25 19.61 17.35
CA ALA A 30 -5.88 19.11 17.27
C ALA A 30 -5.59 18.61 15.85
N ILE A 31 -4.46 19.02 15.29
CA ILE A 31 -4.04 18.64 13.93
C ILE A 31 -2.64 18.06 13.91
N ASN A 32 -2.38 17.16 12.96
CA ASN A 32 -1.07 16.54 12.79
C ASN A 32 -0.09 17.49 12.06
N ILE A 33 1.07 17.74 12.67
CA ILE A 33 2.17 18.53 12.08
C ILE A 33 3.35 17.66 11.66
N THR A 34 3.50 16.48 12.27
CA THR A 34 4.34 15.36 11.84
C THR A 34 3.57 14.06 12.10
N PRO A 35 3.99 12.89 11.58
CA PRO A 35 3.31 11.62 11.85
C PRO A 35 3.14 11.28 13.34
N ASP A 36 3.97 11.86 14.20
CA ASP A 36 4.05 11.60 15.65
C ASP A 36 3.66 12.79 16.54
N LYS A 37 3.36 13.98 15.97
CA LYS A 37 3.08 15.20 16.77
C LYS A 37 1.87 15.97 16.28
N THR A 38 1.12 16.48 17.25
CA THR A 38 -0.03 17.36 17.02
C THR A 38 0.19 18.78 17.55
N THR A 39 -0.54 19.74 17.00
CA THR A 39 -0.67 21.10 17.56
C THR A 39 -2.14 21.52 17.59
N GLY A 40 -2.44 22.56 18.37
CA GLY A 40 -3.75 23.20 18.39
C GLY A 40 -3.99 24.06 17.15
N ALA A 41 -5.23 24.10 16.67
CA ALA A 41 -5.65 24.98 15.59
C ALA A 41 -7.05 25.53 15.82
N TRP A 42 -7.32 26.74 15.31
CA TRP A 42 -8.67 27.27 15.20
C TRP A 42 -9.30 26.83 13.87
N LEU A 43 -10.47 26.18 13.95
CA LEU A 43 -11.27 25.71 12.83
C LEU A 43 -12.56 26.52 12.74
N HIS A 44 -12.84 27.05 11.55
CA HIS A 44 -14.16 27.51 11.15
C HIS A 44 -14.76 26.53 10.14
N LEU A 45 -16.02 26.15 10.34
CA LEU A 45 -16.82 25.38 9.39
C LEU A 45 -18.00 26.23 8.91
N PRO A 46 -18.41 26.09 7.63
CA PRO A 46 -19.66 26.65 7.12
C PRO A 46 -20.86 26.27 7.99
N ASP A 47 -21.82 27.17 8.13
CA ASP A 47 -23.03 26.98 8.95
C ASP A 47 -23.91 25.80 8.47
N ASP A 48 -23.85 25.48 7.18
CA ASP A 48 -24.54 24.38 6.51
C ASP A 48 -23.69 23.11 6.38
N TYR A 49 -22.52 23.05 7.02
CA TYR A 49 -21.62 21.92 6.91
C TYR A 49 -22.32 20.62 7.31
N ASN A 50 -22.99 20.56 8.47
CA ASN A 50 -23.63 19.33 8.95
C ASN A 50 -24.94 18.96 8.22
N SER A 51 -25.54 19.89 7.48
CA SER A 51 -26.81 19.68 6.77
C SER A 51 -26.64 19.30 5.29
N THR A 52 -25.41 19.28 4.77
CA THR A 52 -25.14 19.05 3.35
C THR A 52 -23.96 18.08 3.15
N SER A 53 -23.91 17.47 1.97
CA SER A 53 -22.76 16.67 1.51
C SER A 53 -21.76 17.47 0.67
N THR A 54 -21.87 18.80 0.66
CA THR A 54 -21.05 19.70 -0.16
C THR A 54 -19.57 19.63 0.27
N ASN A 55 -18.67 19.70 -0.71
CA ASN A 55 -17.23 19.93 -0.49
C ASN A 55 -16.95 21.43 -0.54
N TYR A 56 -16.19 21.95 0.42
CA TYR A 56 -15.99 23.38 0.62
C TYR A 56 -14.56 23.83 0.31
N PRO A 57 -14.37 25.01 -0.28
CA PRO A 57 -13.05 25.64 -0.39
C PRO A 57 -12.33 25.73 0.96
N LEU A 58 -11.01 25.53 0.98
CA LEU A 58 -10.20 25.51 2.19
C LEU A 58 -9.19 26.67 2.19
N ILE A 59 -9.11 27.41 3.30
CA ILE A 59 -8.00 28.35 3.58
C ILE A 59 -7.20 27.85 4.79
N ILE A 60 -5.88 27.71 4.60
CA ILE A 60 -4.93 27.51 5.70
C ILE A 60 -4.22 28.84 5.97
N PHE A 61 -4.28 29.34 7.20
CA PHE A 61 -3.64 30.59 7.62
C PHE A 61 -2.47 30.34 8.57
N LEU A 62 -1.29 30.87 8.23
CA LEU A 62 -0.08 30.79 9.05
C LEU A 62 0.18 32.12 9.76
N HIS A 63 0.31 32.08 11.09
CA HIS A 63 0.49 33.27 11.93
C HIS A 63 1.94 33.79 11.95
N GLY A 64 2.15 34.97 12.55
CA GLY A 64 3.45 35.61 12.71
C GLY A 64 4.35 35.00 13.78
N ALA A 65 5.56 35.56 13.93
CA ALA A 65 6.55 35.03 14.88
C ALA A 65 6.14 35.19 16.36
N THR A 66 5.26 36.15 16.65
CA THR A 66 4.80 36.51 18.00
C THR A 66 3.74 35.55 18.56
N GLU A 67 3.07 34.78 17.70
CA GLU A 67 1.96 33.90 18.06
C GLU A 67 2.36 32.41 18.20
N ARG A 68 3.65 32.12 18.07
CA ARG A 68 4.22 30.77 18.27
C ARG A 68 4.07 30.32 19.72
N GLY A 69 4.04 29.01 19.92
CA GLY A 69 4.03 28.39 21.25
C GLY A 69 2.90 27.40 21.42
N THR A 70 2.36 27.35 22.64
CA THR A 70 1.34 26.36 23.04
C THR A 70 0.02 26.99 23.52
N ASP A 71 -0.04 28.31 23.67
CA ASP A 71 -1.29 29.02 23.98
C ASP A 71 -2.01 29.41 22.70
N LEU A 72 -2.96 28.59 22.25
CA LEU A 72 -3.68 28.80 20.99
C LEU A 72 -4.44 30.14 20.93
N ASN A 73 -4.74 30.78 22.07
CA ASN A 73 -5.49 32.05 22.07
C ASN A 73 -4.69 33.21 21.48
N VAL A 74 -3.36 33.18 21.52
CA VAL A 74 -2.53 34.24 20.92
C VAL A 74 -2.67 34.29 19.40
N VAL A 75 -3.09 33.18 18.77
CA VAL A 75 -3.35 33.11 17.32
C VAL A 75 -4.57 33.98 16.93
N LEU A 76 -5.48 34.31 17.85
CA LEU A 76 -6.59 35.25 17.62
C LEU A 76 -6.15 36.72 17.55
N ALA A 77 -4.85 37.00 17.70
CA ALA A 77 -4.35 38.37 17.77
C ALA A 77 -4.46 39.13 16.45
N HIS A 78 -4.24 38.45 15.32
CA HIS A 78 -4.09 39.04 13.99
C HIS A 78 -4.63 38.15 12.86
N GLY A 79 -4.85 38.74 11.67
CA GLY A 79 -5.15 38.02 10.43
C GLY A 79 -6.53 37.34 10.41
N LEU A 80 -6.63 36.24 9.65
CA LEU A 80 -7.87 35.49 9.46
C LEU A 80 -8.59 35.06 10.76
N PRO A 81 -7.93 34.47 11.77
CA PRO A 81 -8.62 34.11 13.01
C PRO A 81 -9.13 35.33 13.79
N LYS A 82 -8.46 36.50 13.70
CA LYS A 82 -8.95 37.74 14.33
C LYS A 82 -10.27 38.20 13.72
N ILE A 83 -10.38 38.28 12.39
CA ILE A 83 -11.60 38.80 11.75
C ILE A 83 -12.80 37.86 11.95
N ILE A 84 -12.58 36.54 12.07
CA ILE A 84 -13.65 35.58 12.38
C ILE A 84 -14.08 35.73 13.85
N ALA A 85 -13.13 35.93 14.75
CA ALA A 85 -13.41 36.30 16.15
C ALA A 85 -14.24 37.60 16.25
N GLU A 86 -14.01 38.55 15.33
CA GLU A 86 -14.76 39.81 15.19
C GLU A 86 -16.10 39.67 14.43
N GLY A 87 -16.44 38.47 13.95
CA GLY A 87 -17.76 38.14 13.39
C GLY A 87 -17.81 37.93 11.88
N ALA A 88 -16.68 37.86 11.17
CA ALA A 88 -16.66 37.51 9.77
C ALA A 88 -17.22 36.08 9.55
N LYS A 89 -18.19 35.95 8.64
CA LYS A 89 -18.87 34.67 8.35
C LYS A 89 -18.13 33.76 7.37
N MET A 90 -17.12 34.29 6.67
CA MET A 90 -16.38 33.57 5.64
C MET A 90 -17.25 33.06 4.47
N GLU A 91 -18.23 33.87 4.07
CA GLU A 91 -19.13 33.61 2.95
C GLU A 91 -18.98 34.73 1.90
N PHE A 92 -18.74 34.35 0.64
CA PHE A 92 -18.45 35.32 -0.43
C PHE A 92 -19.13 34.91 -1.73
N THR A 93 -19.59 35.90 -2.51
CA THR A 93 -20.28 35.65 -3.78
C THR A 93 -19.39 36.07 -4.94
N VAL A 94 -19.02 35.11 -5.79
CA VAL A 94 -18.24 35.36 -7.02
C VAL A 94 -19.04 34.85 -8.20
N ASN A 95 -19.21 35.71 -9.23
CA ASN A 95 -19.99 35.40 -10.44
C ASN A 95 -21.41 34.84 -10.14
N GLY A 96 -22.08 35.38 -9.12
CA GLY A 96 -23.43 34.96 -8.74
C GLY A 96 -23.51 33.64 -7.96
N LYS A 97 -22.37 33.00 -7.64
CA LYS A 97 -22.30 31.79 -6.81
C LYS A 97 -21.78 32.12 -5.42
N LEU A 98 -22.53 31.70 -4.39
CA LEU A 98 -22.11 31.77 -3.00
C LEU A 98 -21.12 30.65 -2.69
N PHE A 99 -19.98 31.01 -2.10
CA PHE A 99 -18.99 30.09 -1.56
C PHE A 99 -18.85 30.32 -0.05
N LYS A 100 -18.62 29.23 0.69
CA LYS A 100 -18.37 29.25 2.13
C LYS A 100 -17.08 28.50 2.42
N PHE A 101 -16.22 29.05 3.26
CA PHE A 101 -14.90 28.48 3.50
C PHE A 101 -14.87 27.56 4.72
N ILE A 102 -14.12 26.46 4.61
CA ILE A 102 -13.44 25.90 5.77
C ILE A 102 -12.18 26.72 5.99
N THR A 103 -11.91 27.18 7.22
CA THR A 103 -10.66 27.88 7.54
C THR A 103 -9.93 27.19 8.69
N VAL A 104 -8.63 27.02 8.56
CA VAL A 104 -7.78 26.38 9.58
C VAL A 104 -6.60 27.29 9.90
N SER A 105 -6.47 27.69 11.17
CA SER A 105 -5.39 28.54 11.68
C SER A 105 -4.58 27.78 12.75
N PRO A 106 -3.57 26.99 12.36
CA PRO A 106 -2.72 26.23 13.27
C PRO A 106 -1.80 27.11 14.10
N GLN A 107 -1.54 26.74 15.35
CA GLN A 107 -0.43 27.31 16.12
C GLN A 107 0.86 26.54 15.81
N ILE A 108 1.85 27.24 15.26
CA ILE A 108 3.19 26.73 15.02
C ILE A 108 3.94 26.70 16.36
N PRO A 109 4.34 25.52 16.88
CA PRO A 109 4.90 25.43 18.23
C PRO A 109 6.21 26.21 18.37
N ASN A 110 7.17 25.96 17.46
CA ASN A 110 8.52 26.52 17.48
C ASN A 110 9.02 26.74 16.04
N GLY A 111 10.01 27.62 15.85
CA GLY A 111 10.67 27.81 14.56
C GLY A 111 9.77 28.49 13.52
N TRP A 112 9.85 28.04 12.27
CA TRP A 112 9.07 28.48 11.12
C TRP A 112 8.30 27.29 10.54
N ALA A 113 7.18 27.52 9.86
CA ALA A 113 6.43 26.43 9.25
C ALA A 113 7.22 25.79 8.10
N SER A 114 7.60 24.52 8.23
CA SER A 114 8.26 23.76 7.17
C SER A 114 7.27 23.24 6.14
N GLU A 115 7.79 22.85 4.97
CA GLU A 115 7.00 22.29 3.87
C GLU A 115 6.24 21.02 4.28
N ASP A 116 6.91 20.11 4.99
CA ASP A 116 6.30 18.87 5.50
C ASP A 116 5.25 19.15 6.56
N MET A 117 5.46 20.16 7.40
CA MET A 117 4.49 20.57 8.41
C MET A 117 3.20 21.04 7.75
N VAL A 118 3.29 21.98 6.80
CA VAL A 118 2.13 22.47 6.05
C VAL A 118 1.47 21.32 5.26
N GLN A 119 2.27 20.40 4.71
CA GLN A 119 1.76 19.22 4.02
C GLN A 119 0.96 18.28 4.92
N ASN A 120 1.47 18.01 6.12
CA ASN A 120 0.80 17.15 7.11
C ASN A 120 -0.50 17.79 7.60
N ILE A 121 -0.50 19.10 7.84
CA ILE A 121 -1.70 19.86 8.18
C ILE A 121 -2.74 19.70 7.06
N LEU A 122 -2.36 19.92 5.80
CA LEU A 122 -3.27 19.77 4.66
C LEU A 122 -3.83 18.34 4.55
N ASN A 123 -2.98 17.32 4.71
CA ASN A 123 -3.40 15.92 4.65
C ASN A 123 -4.38 15.56 5.77
N ASP A 124 -4.10 16.03 6.99
CA ASP A 124 -4.93 15.79 8.16
C ASP A 124 -6.30 16.48 8.06
N ILE A 125 -6.34 17.70 7.52
CA ILE A 125 -7.61 18.38 7.26
C ILE A 125 -8.41 17.69 6.17
N LYS A 126 -7.77 17.22 5.10
CA LYS A 126 -8.45 16.48 4.02
C LYS A 126 -9.00 15.12 4.45
N SER A 127 -8.36 14.47 5.43
CA SER A 127 -8.85 13.19 5.95
C SER A 127 -10.06 13.36 6.88
N LYS A 128 -10.16 14.51 7.56
CA LYS A 128 -11.21 14.80 8.57
C LYS A 128 -12.39 15.59 8.01
N TYR A 129 -12.20 16.42 6.99
CA TYR A 129 -13.20 17.38 6.52
C TYR A 129 -13.48 17.32 5.00
N ARG A 130 -14.70 17.71 4.60
CA ARG A 130 -15.17 17.77 3.21
C ARG A 130 -14.61 18.97 2.46
N VAL A 131 -13.39 18.82 1.95
CA VAL A 131 -12.65 19.86 1.23
C VAL A 131 -12.86 19.73 -0.28
N ASP A 132 -13.17 20.85 -0.94
CA ASP A 132 -13.04 20.99 -2.39
C ASP A 132 -11.56 21.10 -2.73
N VAL A 133 -10.97 19.99 -3.15
CA VAL A 133 -9.54 19.89 -3.41
C VAL A 133 -9.09 20.72 -4.61
N SER A 134 -10.02 21.19 -5.46
CA SER A 134 -9.71 22.14 -6.53
C SER A 134 -9.56 23.58 -6.01
N ARG A 135 -9.94 23.86 -4.76
CA ARG A 135 -9.96 25.20 -4.14
C ARG A 135 -9.30 25.17 -2.76
N VAL A 136 -8.01 24.87 -2.74
CA VAL A 136 -7.17 24.97 -1.54
C VAL A 136 -6.29 26.21 -1.65
N TYR A 137 -6.32 27.05 -0.62
CA TYR A 137 -5.60 28.31 -0.56
C TYR A 137 -4.71 28.38 0.68
N LEU A 138 -3.54 29.00 0.53
CA LEU A 138 -2.57 29.16 1.61
C LEU A 138 -2.19 30.63 1.78
N THR A 139 -2.30 31.13 3.01
CA THR A 139 -2.00 32.53 3.34
C THR A 139 -1.28 32.63 4.68
N GLY A 140 -0.55 33.71 4.89
CA GLY A 140 0.12 33.96 6.16
C GLY A 140 0.77 35.33 6.24
N LEU A 141 1.02 35.80 7.46
CA LEU A 141 1.64 37.09 7.75
C LEU A 141 3.03 36.94 8.37
N SER A 142 3.98 37.81 8.02
CA SER A 142 5.34 37.83 8.59
C SER A 142 6.04 36.46 8.49
N ALA A 143 6.31 35.79 9.62
CA ALA A 143 6.85 34.43 9.65
C ALA A 143 5.92 33.38 9.01
N GLY A 144 4.61 33.61 9.04
CA GLY A 144 3.65 32.79 8.30
C GLY A 144 3.73 33.02 6.80
N GLY A 145 4.03 34.25 6.36
CA GLY A 145 4.30 34.58 4.96
C GLY A 145 5.54 33.85 4.42
N TYR A 146 6.59 33.72 5.24
CA TYR A 146 7.71 32.81 4.95
C TYR A 146 7.22 31.37 4.77
N GLY A 147 6.36 30.87 5.66
CA GLY A 147 5.85 29.49 5.58
C GLY A 147 5.10 29.21 4.27
N VAL A 148 4.31 30.18 3.79
CA VAL A 148 3.63 30.12 2.49
C VAL A 148 4.65 29.98 1.36
N LEU A 149 5.65 30.87 1.33
CA LEU A 149 6.67 30.90 0.28
C LEU A 149 7.59 29.67 0.32
N ASN A 150 7.95 29.21 1.52
CA ASN A 150 8.75 28.02 1.74
C ASN A 150 8.04 26.77 1.19
N TYR A 151 6.73 26.62 1.47
CA TYR A 151 5.94 25.49 0.99
C TYR A 151 5.92 25.41 -0.54
N VAL A 152 5.60 26.51 -1.22
CA VAL A 152 5.53 26.51 -2.70
C VAL A 152 6.91 26.43 -3.36
N ALA A 153 7.95 26.95 -2.71
CA ALA A 153 9.32 26.88 -3.21
C ALA A 153 9.95 25.48 -3.10
N SER A 154 9.47 24.64 -2.18
CA SER A 154 10.07 23.32 -1.90
C SER A 154 9.81 22.23 -2.95
N GLY A 155 8.97 22.47 -3.95
CA GLY A 155 8.82 21.55 -5.08
C GLY A 155 7.45 21.57 -5.75
N PHE A 156 7.37 20.93 -6.92
CA PHE A 156 6.11 20.74 -7.64
C PHE A 156 5.09 19.94 -6.81
N ASP A 157 5.56 18.92 -6.08
CA ASP A 157 4.69 18.09 -5.24
C ASP A 157 3.96 18.92 -4.18
N PHE A 158 4.58 19.96 -3.62
CA PHE A 158 3.93 20.84 -2.64
C PHE A 158 3.06 21.91 -3.32
N SER A 159 3.64 22.62 -4.29
CA SER A 159 2.97 23.74 -4.97
C SER A 159 1.72 23.33 -5.75
N SER A 160 1.71 22.18 -6.42
CA SER A 160 0.57 21.67 -7.22
C SER A 160 -0.71 21.36 -6.42
N LYS A 161 -0.70 21.56 -5.10
CA LYS A 161 -1.86 21.32 -4.22
C LYS A 161 -2.67 22.59 -3.93
N LEU A 162 -2.26 23.74 -4.47
CA LEU A 162 -2.85 25.05 -4.16
C LEU A 162 -3.38 25.71 -5.43
N ALA A 163 -4.53 26.36 -5.32
CA ALA A 163 -5.09 27.17 -6.40
C ALA A 163 -4.62 28.64 -6.33
N ALA A 164 -4.38 29.17 -5.12
CA ALA A 164 -3.85 30.51 -4.92
C ALA A 164 -3.10 30.67 -3.60
N ILE A 165 -2.20 31.66 -3.53
CA ILE A 165 -1.47 32.05 -2.31
C ILE A 165 -1.50 33.55 -2.04
N ILE A 166 -1.52 33.91 -0.75
CA ILE A 166 -1.48 35.30 -0.27
C ILE A 166 -0.41 35.48 0.81
N PRO A 167 0.85 35.81 0.44
CA PRO A 167 1.90 36.17 1.39
C PRO A 167 1.79 37.64 1.83
N VAL A 168 1.67 37.89 3.14
CA VAL A 168 1.55 39.25 3.71
C VAL A 168 2.79 39.61 4.52
N SER A 169 3.46 40.72 4.19
CA SER A 169 4.70 41.18 4.85
C SER A 169 5.70 40.03 5.07
N ALA A 170 5.92 39.22 4.03
CA ALA A 170 6.63 37.95 4.18
C ALA A 170 8.12 38.14 4.48
N ALA A 171 8.61 37.42 5.49
CA ALA A 171 10.05 37.36 5.75
C ALA A 171 10.78 36.59 4.63
N ALA A 172 12.09 36.77 4.53
CA ALA A 172 12.91 36.17 3.49
C ALA A 172 13.02 34.65 3.66
N ILE A 173 12.77 33.89 2.58
CA ILE A 173 13.04 32.45 2.51
C ILE A 173 14.53 32.17 2.26
N ASP A 174 14.99 30.96 2.56
CA ASP A 174 16.37 30.54 2.33
C ASP A 174 16.78 30.75 0.84
N ASP A 175 17.98 31.29 0.61
CA ASP A 175 18.47 31.65 -0.73
C ASP A 175 18.44 30.47 -1.72
N ASN A 176 18.71 29.25 -1.24
CA ASN A 176 18.67 28.03 -2.05
C ASN A 176 17.24 27.66 -2.50
N LYS A 177 16.19 28.17 -1.85
CA LYS A 177 14.78 27.94 -2.20
C LYS A 177 14.20 29.00 -3.13
N VAL A 178 14.83 30.18 -3.26
CA VAL A 178 14.35 31.27 -4.12
C VAL A 178 14.17 30.82 -5.58
N ALA A 179 15.04 29.94 -6.08
CA ALA A 179 14.88 29.34 -7.42
C ALA A 179 13.56 28.57 -7.57
N GLY A 180 13.13 27.88 -6.52
CA GLY A 180 11.92 27.09 -6.45
C GLY A 180 10.62 27.91 -6.49
N LEU A 181 10.67 29.24 -6.34
CA LEU A 181 9.48 30.09 -6.57
C LEU A 181 8.93 29.97 -8.00
N CYS A 182 9.72 29.49 -8.97
CA CYS A 182 9.22 29.14 -10.31
C CYS A 182 8.18 28.01 -10.31
N ASN A 183 8.07 27.23 -9.22
CA ASN A 183 7.02 26.22 -9.10
C ASN A 183 5.61 26.85 -9.09
N ILE A 184 5.47 28.12 -8.69
CA ILE A 184 4.21 28.87 -8.79
C ILE A 184 3.74 28.97 -10.25
N ALA A 185 4.67 29.26 -11.17
CA ALA A 185 4.39 29.29 -12.61
C ALA A 185 4.05 27.89 -13.14
N GLY A 186 4.86 26.88 -12.78
CA GLY A 186 4.65 25.50 -13.21
C GLY A 186 3.33 24.89 -12.72
N SER A 187 2.87 25.28 -11.54
CA SER A 187 1.65 24.77 -10.91
C SER A 187 0.42 25.67 -11.13
N ASN A 188 0.53 26.70 -11.99
CA ASN A 188 -0.56 27.65 -12.28
C ASN A 188 -1.20 28.31 -11.05
N ILE A 189 -0.40 28.60 -10.02
CA ILE A 189 -0.91 29.18 -8.77
C ILE A 189 -1.07 30.69 -8.94
N ALA A 190 -2.25 31.22 -8.66
CA ALA A 190 -2.43 32.66 -8.57
C ALA A 190 -1.73 33.19 -7.30
N SER A 191 -0.93 34.25 -7.40
CA SER A 191 -0.21 34.80 -6.24
C SER A 191 -0.38 36.31 -6.10
N TRP A 192 -0.74 36.75 -4.89
CA TRP A 192 -0.89 38.17 -4.58
C TRP A 192 -0.17 38.51 -3.27
N PHE A 193 0.89 39.30 -3.40
CA PHE A 193 1.76 39.73 -2.32
C PHE A 193 1.31 41.08 -1.78
N LEU A 194 1.20 41.19 -0.46
CA LEU A 194 0.74 42.40 0.24
C LEU A 194 1.81 42.84 1.25
N CYS A 195 2.23 44.10 1.24
CA CYS A 195 3.30 44.60 2.12
C CYS A 195 3.12 46.10 2.42
N GLY A 196 3.75 46.62 3.48
CA GLY A 196 3.80 48.07 3.76
C GLY A 196 4.91 48.75 2.96
N SER A 197 4.70 49.99 2.49
CA SER A 197 5.73 50.71 1.72
C SER A 197 6.94 51.14 2.58
N LEU A 198 6.82 51.10 3.90
CA LEU A 198 7.89 51.36 4.88
C LEU A 198 8.25 50.10 5.67
N ASP A 199 7.76 48.92 5.24
CA ASP A 199 8.11 47.63 5.84
C ASP A 199 9.54 47.27 5.44
N GLY A 200 10.34 46.79 6.41
CA GLY A 200 11.69 46.30 6.14
C GLY A 200 11.73 45.07 5.21
N PHE A 201 10.58 44.42 4.98
CA PHE A 201 10.44 43.29 4.05
C PHE A 201 9.88 43.69 2.68
N ILE A 202 9.78 44.98 2.36
CA ILE A 202 9.32 45.44 1.04
C ILE A 202 10.18 44.88 -0.11
N ASP A 203 11.49 44.76 0.10
CA ASP A 203 12.41 44.19 -0.89
C ASP A 203 12.12 42.70 -1.15
N ASN A 204 11.66 41.95 -0.15
CA ASN A 204 11.25 40.56 -0.34
C ASN A 204 10.05 40.47 -1.29
N GLN A 205 9.03 41.32 -1.10
CA GLN A 205 7.88 41.39 -2.00
C GLN A 205 8.34 41.66 -3.44
N VAL A 206 9.16 42.70 -3.64
CA VAL A 206 9.64 43.10 -4.96
C VAL A 206 10.48 41.99 -5.60
N ASN A 207 11.45 41.44 -4.87
CA ASN A 207 12.36 40.40 -5.37
C ASN A 207 11.63 39.11 -5.73
N TYR A 208 10.68 38.67 -4.90
CA TYR A 208 9.95 37.42 -5.14
C TYR A 208 8.90 37.55 -6.24
N VAL A 209 8.18 38.67 -6.32
CA VAL A 209 7.25 38.94 -7.43
C VAL A 209 8.00 39.01 -8.75
N ASN A 210 9.14 39.71 -8.79
CA ASN A 210 10.00 39.74 -9.97
C ASN A 210 10.49 38.33 -10.34
N LYS A 211 10.98 37.56 -9.35
CA LYS A 211 11.42 36.18 -9.58
C LYS A 211 10.31 35.33 -10.17
N ILE A 212 9.10 35.34 -9.59
CA ILE A 212 7.97 34.55 -10.08
C ILE A 212 7.59 34.98 -11.50
N ASN A 213 7.47 36.28 -11.76
CA ASN A 213 7.10 36.79 -13.08
C ASN A 213 8.16 36.47 -14.17
N THR A 214 9.44 36.36 -13.82
CA THR A 214 10.48 35.89 -14.77
C THR A 214 10.34 34.41 -15.14
N CYS A 215 9.62 33.62 -14.35
CA CYS A 215 9.35 32.20 -14.64
C CYS A 215 8.18 32.01 -15.62
N GLY A 216 7.51 33.08 -16.06
CA GLY A 216 6.41 33.04 -17.04
C GLY A 216 5.12 32.37 -16.53
N PRO A 217 4.55 32.78 -15.38
CA PRO A 217 3.33 32.19 -14.85
C PRO A 217 2.10 32.53 -15.69
N THR A 218 1.15 31.60 -15.77
CA THR A 218 -0.18 31.82 -16.38
C THR A 218 -0.91 33.00 -15.73
N TYR A 219 -0.78 33.13 -14.40
CA TYR A 219 -1.28 34.27 -13.64
C TYR A 219 -0.08 35.06 -13.11
N PRO A 220 0.23 36.24 -13.67
CA PRO A 220 1.29 37.10 -13.16
C PRO A 220 1.12 37.37 -11.66
N ALA A 221 2.21 37.24 -10.91
CA ALA A 221 2.24 37.57 -9.49
C ALA A 221 2.00 39.07 -9.31
N ILE A 222 1.07 39.40 -8.41
CA ILE A 222 0.64 40.77 -8.14
C ILE A 222 1.30 41.26 -6.85
N ALA A 223 1.75 42.51 -6.84
CA ALA A 223 2.24 43.18 -5.63
C ALA A 223 1.36 44.38 -5.30
N THR A 224 0.93 44.48 -4.04
CA THR A 224 0.29 45.68 -3.50
C THR A 224 1.06 46.15 -2.29
N SER A 225 1.50 47.40 -2.33
CA SER A 225 2.24 48.05 -1.24
C SER A 225 1.37 49.13 -0.61
N TYR A 226 1.04 49.02 0.67
CA TYR A 226 0.22 49.98 1.40
C TYR A 226 1.05 51.23 1.75
N PRO A 227 0.74 52.42 1.21
CA PRO A 227 1.52 53.63 1.44
C PRO A 227 1.59 53.99 2.92
N GLY A 228 2.80 54.22 3.42
CA GLY A 228 3.07 54.57 4.83
C GLY A 228 2.90 53.41 5.82
N GLY A 229 2.52 52.21 5.37
CA GLY A 229 2.43 51.02 6.21
C GLY A 229 3.81 50.52 6.62
N THR A 230 3.97 50.12 7.88
CA THR A 230 5.18 49.47 8.42
C THR A 230 4.97 47.95 8.47
N HIS A 231 5.74 47.20 9.27
CA HIS A 231 5.67 45.74 9.27
C HIS A 231 4.30 45.15 9.64
N SER A 232 3.65 45.72 10.65
CA SER A 232 2.30 45.32 11.10
C SER A 232 1.30 46.46 10.91
N ASP A 233 1.71 47.68 11.25
CA ASP A 233 0.83 48.83 11.37
C ASP A 233 0.39 49.29 9.99
N ASN A 234 -0.92 49.49 9.84
CA ASN A 234 -1.55 49.86 8.57
C ASN A 234 -1.39 48.83 7.44
N VAL A 235 -1.07 47.56 7.75
CA VAL A 235 -0.90 46.48 6.75
C VAL A 235 -1.77 45.25 7.05
N TRP A 236 -1.57 44.55 8.19
CA TRP A 236 -2.18 43.23 8.39
C TRP A 236 -3.71 43.26 8.45
N ASP A 237 -4.28 44.24 9.17
CA ASP A 237 -5.73 44.39 9.25
C ASP A 237 -6.35 44.76 7.88
N LYS A 238 -5.63 45.52 7.05
CA LYS A 238 -6.09 45.87 5.70
C LYS A 238 -6.01 44.69 4.75
N ALA A 239 -4.96 43.87 4.87
CA ALA A 239 -4.74 42.71 4.02
C ALA A 239 -5.81 41.61 4.21
N TYR A 240 -6.28 41.39 5.45
CA TYR A 240 -7.29 40.39 5.77
C TYR A 240 -8.71 40.93 5.87
N ASP A 241 -8.92 42.23 5.64
CA ASP A 241 -10.25 42.84 5.65
C ASP A 241 -11.21 42.06 4.72
N ALA A 242 -12.29 41.55 5.31
CA ALA A 242 -13.33 40.80 4.59
C ALA A 242 -14.30 41.74 3.85
N THR A 243 -14.22 43.04 4.10
CA THR A 243 -14.96 44.05 3.35
C THR A 243 -14.17 44.49 2.11
N HIS A 244 -14.70 45.46 1.36
CA HIS A 244 -14.05 46.00 0.16
C HIS A 244 -13.37 47.36 0.42
N ILE A 245 -13.15 47.72 1.70
CA ILE A 245 -12.69 49.06 2.08
C ILE A 245 -11.26 49.33 1.56
N TYR A 246 -10.38 48.33 1.60
CA TYR A 246 -8.96 48.52 1.26
C TYR A 246 -8.53 47.86 -0.06
N GLN A 247 -9.35 46.95 -0.59
CA GLN A 247 -9.08 46.16 -1.78
C GLN A 247 -10.39 45.64 -2.36
N SER A 248 -10.59 45.77 -3.68
CA SER A 248 -11.77 45.30 -4.40
C SER A 248 -11.34 44.65 -5.72
N PRO A 249 -11.55 43.33 -5.90
CA PRO A 249 -12.12 42.39 -4.92
C PRO A 249 -11.23 42.25 -3.67
N ASN A 250 -11.82 41.82 -2.55
CA ASN A 250 -11.02 41.43 -1.39
C ASN A 250 -10.25 40.12 -1.68
N ILE A 251 -9.29 39.75 -0.82
CA ILE A 251 -8.46 38.55 -1.05
C ILE A 251 -9.28 37.25 -1.16
N TYR A 252 -10.43 37.14 -0.48
CA TYR A 252 -11.25 35.94 -0.48
C TYR A 252 -11.98 35.75 -1.81
N GLU A 253 -12.62 36.80 -2.30
CA GLU A 253 -13.27 36.82 -3.61
C GLU A 253 -12.24 36.70 -4.75
N TRP A 254 -11.05 37.27 -4.57
CA TRP A 254 -9.95 37.08 -5.51
C TRP A 254 -9.50 35.62 -5.58
N MET A 255 -9.26 34.96 -4.44
CA MET A 255 -8.88 33.54 -4.39
C MET A 255 -9.92 32.64 -5.07
N LEU A 256 -11.22 32.91 -4.87
CA LEU A 256 -12.33 32.12 -5.42
C LEU A 256 -12.46 32.17 -6.95
N GLN A 257 -11.76 33.08 -7.63
CA GLN A 257 -11.67 33.10 -9.09
C GLN A 257 -10.78 31.98 -9.64
N TYR A 258 -9.95 31.37 -8.80
CA TYR A 258 -8.96 30.38 -9.20
C TYR A 258 -9.31 29.00 -8.66
N THR A 259 -9.16 28.01 -9.54
CA THR A 259 -9.30 26.58 -9.23
C THR A 259 -8.14 25.84 -9.84
N ASP A 260 -7.68 24.79 -9.17
CA ASP A 260 -6.83 23.78 -9.76
C ASP A 260 -7.69 22.90 -10.71
N THR A 261 -7.79 23.31 -11.98
CA THR A 261 -8.57 22.60 -13.02
C THR A 261 -7.86 21.36 -13.58
N ALA A 262 -6.70 20.96 -13.05
CA ALA A 262 -5.85 19.93 -13.65
C ALA A 262 -6.04 18.51 -13.09
N ARG A 263 -7.09 18.21 -12.31
CA ARG A 263 -7.26 16.87 -11.72
C ARG A 263 -8.51 16.12 -12.17
N GLU A 264 -8.29 15.12 -13.03
CA GLU A 264 -9.05 13.87 -12.95
C GLU A 264 -8.87 13.28 -11.54
N ILE A 265 -9.97 12.82 -10.92
CA ILE A 265 -9.89 12.06 -9.67
C ILE A 265 -9.33 10.68 -10.05
N PRO A 266 -8.12 10.32 -9.59
CA PRO A 266 -7.55 9.02 -9.92
C PRO A 266 -8.43 7.89 -9.38
N PRO A 267 -8.44 6.71 -10.04
CA PRO A 267 -9.01 5.51 -9.44
C PRO A 267 -8.43 5.27 -8.04
N PRO A 268 -9.17 4.61 -7.13
CA PRO A 268 -8.58 4.20 -5.88
C PRO A 268 -7.38 3.26 -6.15
N ILE A 269 -6.50 3.13 -5.17
CA ILE A 269 -5.35 2.23 -5.22
C ILE A 269 -5.62 1.13 -4.18
N ALA A 270 -5.99 -0.05 -4.66
CA ALA A 270 -6.10 -1.24 -3.81
C ALA A 270 -4.70 -1.63 -3.30
N ALA A 271 -4.57 -1.79 -1.98
CA ALA A 271 -3.33 -2.21 -1.34
C ALA A 271 -3.63 -3.16 -0.19
N VAL A 272 -2.74 -4.13 0.03
CA VAL A 272 -2.79 -5.08 1.13
C VAL A 272 -1.51 -4.93 1.96
N ALA A 273 -1.63 -4.80 3.28
CA ALA A 273 -0.53 -4.47 4.20
C ALA A 273 0.61 -5.51 4.17
N ALA A 274 0.25 -6.78 4.02
CA ALA A 274 1.17 -7.87 3.72
C ALA A 274 0.96 -8.30 2.26
N GLY A 275 2.06 -8.39 1.50
CA GLY A 275 2.03 -8.97 0.16
C GLY A 275 1.77 -10.48 0.18
N ASN A 276 2.26 -11.19 -0.83
CA ASN A 276 2.17 -12.65 -0.86
C ASN A 276 2.78 -13.23 0.42
N THR A 277 1.98 -14.00 1.15
CA THR A 277 2.34 -14.54 2.46
C THR A 277 2.42 -16.05 2.40
N THR A 278 3.32 -16.62 3.18
CA THR A 278 3.41 -18.05 3.37
C THR A 278 3.11 -18.37 4.82
N ILE A 279 2.14 -19.25 5.06
CA ILE A 279 1.90 -19.87 6.36
C ILE A 279 2.27 -21.35 6.26
N THR A 280 2.65 -21.95 7.37
CA THR A 280 2.92 -23.38 7.45
C THR A 280 1.91 -23.98 8.41
N LEU A 281 1.31 -25.09 8.01
CA LEU A 281 0.41 -25.83 8.89
C LEU A 281 1.12 -26.17 10.23
N PRO A 282 0.39 -26.25 11.35
CA PRO A 282 -1.06 -26.26 11.44
C PRO A 282 -1.70 -24.87 11.53
N VAL A 283 -0.93 -23.80 11.26
CA VAL A 283 -1.53 -22.47 11.09
C VAL A 283 -2.37 -22.49 9.82
N ASP A 284 -3.68 -22.63 10.00
CA ASP A 284 -4.71 -22.71 8.96
C ASP A 284 -5.51 -21.41 8.84
N SER A 285 -4.98 -20.32 9.39
CA SER A 285 -5.61 -19.01 9.34
C SER A 285 -4.60 -17.88 9.14
N ILE A 286 -5.08 -16.81 8.51
CA ILE A 286 -4.30 -15.59 8.24
C ILE A 286 -5.21 -14.37 8.25
N VAL A 287 -4.68 -13.24 8.70
CA VAL A 287 -5.34 -11.94 8.55
C VAL A 287 -4.89 -11.29 7.24
N LEU A 288 -5.84 -10.91 6.40
CA LEU A 288 -5.61 -10.08 5.23
C LEU A 288 -6.09 -8.66 5.53
N ASP A 289 -5.21 -7.68 5.36
CA ASP A 289 -5.44 -6.29 5.74
C ASP A 289 -5.38 -5.38 4.51
N GLY A 290 -6.53 -4.93 4.05
CA GLY A 290 -6.71 -4.00 2.94
C GLY A 290 -6.74 -2.53 3.34
N SER A 291 -6.59 -2.21 4.64
CA SER A 291 -6.64 -0.85 5.16
C SER A 291 -5.61 0.14 4.58
N PRO A 292 -4.44 -0.30 4.04
CA PRO A 292 -3.52 0.61 3.34
C PRO A 292 -4.03 1.12 2.00
N SER A 293 -5.16 0.60 1.49
CA SER A 293 -5.76 1.09 0.25
C SER A 293 -6.06 2.58 0.34
N THR A 294 -5.76 3.33 -0.73
CA THR A 294 -5.96 4.79 -0.76
C THR A 294 -6.90 5.19 -1.89
N ALA A 295 -7.48 6.39 -1.80
CA ALA A 295 -8.27 6.96 -2.88
C ALA A 295 -7.83 8.41 -3.10
N PRO A 296 -6.75 8.64 -3.87
CA PRO A 296 -6.26 10.00 -4.11
C PRO A 296 -7.38 10.90 -4.65
N GLY A 297 -7.57 12.08 -4.05
CA GLY A 297 -8.63 13.00 -4.46
C GLY A 297 -10.07 12.55 -4.17
N SER A 298 -10.28 11.45 -3.42
CA SER A 298 -11.61 10.95 -3.00
C SER A 298 -11.51 10.15 -1.69
N ARG A 299 -12.50 9.28 -1.38
CA ARG A 299 -12.50 8.37 -0.22
C ARG A 299 -12.98 6.98 -0.62
N ILE A 300 -12.46 5.92 0.01
CA ILE A 300 -12.96 4.54 -0.15
C ILE A 300 -14.31 4.39 0.56
N ILE A 301 -15.28 3.78 -0.13
CA ILE A 301 -16.63 3.50 0.37
C ILE A 301 -16.96 2.01 0.50
N SER A 302 -16.20 1.13 -0.15
CA SER A 302 -16.37 -0.32 0.01
C SER A 302 -15.07 -1.10 -0.22
N TYR A 303 -14.98 -2.25 0.44
CA TYR A 303 -14.00 -3.32 0.23
C TYR A 303 -14.78 -4.57 -0.21
N ASP A 304 -14.22 -5.41 -1.08
CA ASP A 304 -14.79 -6.70 -1.50
C ASP A 304 -13.66 -7.72 -1.66
N TRP A 305 -13.64 -8.72 -0.78
CA TRP A 305 -12.66 -9.81 -0.75
C TRP A 305 -13.25 -11.08 -1.34
N LYS A 306 -12.53 -11.69 -2.29
CA LYS A 306 -12.94 -12.96 -2.91
C LYS A 306 -11.78 -13.92 -3.05
N LEU A 307 -12.03 -15.21 -2.80
CA LEU A 307 -11.13 -16.29 -3.19
C LEU A 307 -11.19 -16.42 -4.72
N VAL A 308 -10.05 -16.27 -5.39
CA VAL A 308 -9.90 -16.39 -6.85
C VAL A 308 -9.45 -17.79 -7.24
N SER A 309 -8.52 -18.38 -6.49
CA SER A 309 -8.00 -19.73 -6.73
C SER A 309 -7.47 -20.34 -5.45
N GLY A 310 -7.49 -21.68 -5.37
CA GLY A 310 -7.11 -22.44 -4.18
C GLY A 310 -8.09 -23.58 -3.91
N HIS A 311 -7.88 -24.31 -2.82
CA HIS A 311 -8.85 -25.31 -2.39
C HIS A 311 -10.16 -24.63 -1.97
N LEU A 312 -11.31 -25.25 -2.28
CA LEU A 312 -12.61 -24.82 -1.75
C LEU A 312 -12.68 -25.21 -0.27
N GLY A 313 -13.08 -24.29 0.60
CA GLY A 313 -13.13 -24.54 2.04
C GLY A 313 -12.64 -23.41 2.97
N PRO A 314 -11.76 -22.48 2.54
CA PRO A 314 -11.38 -21.36 3.40
C PRO A 314 -12.60 -20.48 3.72
N ILE A 315 -12.75 -20.12 4.99
CA ILE A 315 -13.85 -19.25 5.45
C ILE A 315 -13.30 -17.86 5.70
N LEU A 316 -13.90 -16.87 5.03
CA LEU A 316 -13.65 -15.45 5.27
C LEU A 316 -14.60 -14.96 6.37
N SER A 317 -14.04 -14.35 7.42
CA SER A 317 -14.82 -13.72 8.50
C SER A 317 -15.78 -12.61 8.02
N SER A 318 -15.48 -11.98 6.88
CA SER A 318 -16.30 -11.03 6.16
C SER A 318 -15.78 -10.93 4.73
N THR A 319 -16.63 -10.55 3.78
CA THR A 319 -16.19 -10.16 2.42
C THR A 319 -16.02 -8.65 2.29
N ASN A 320 -16.62 -7.84 3.18
CA ASN A 320 -16.80 -6.40 2.92
C ASN A 320 -16.00 -5.48 3.85
N ASN A 321 -15.31 -6.04 4.83
CA ASN A 321 -14.46 -5.29 5.75
C ASN A 321 -13.06 -5.07 5.16
N ALA A 322 -12.41 -3.96 5.53
CA ALA A 322 -11.03 -3.70 5.13
C ALA A 322 -10.05 -4.77 5.66
N ILE A 323 -10.27 -5.25 6.88
CA ILE A 323 -9.47 -6.29 7.54
C ILE A 323 -10.35 -7.53 7.70
N ILE A 324 -9.86 -8.67 7.22
CA ILE A 324 -10.55 -9.95 7.30
C ILE A 324 -9.60 -11.03 7.84
N THR A 325 -10.14 -11.99 8.57
CA THR A 325 -9.46 -13.27 8.84
C THR A 325 -9.97 -14.32 7.86
N VAL A 326 -9.04 -15.02 7.21
CA VAL A 326 -9.28 -16.25 6.46
C VAL A 326 -8.91 -17.42 7.35
N THR A 327 -9.76 -18.43 7.45
CA THR A 327 -9.56 -19.64 8.27
C THR A 327 -9.77 -20.90 7.44
N LYS A 328 -9.47 -22.09 8.00
CA LYS A 328 -9.60 -23.40 7.32
C LYS A 328 -8.73 -23.53 6.07
N LEU A 329 -7.58 -22.87 6.06
CA LEU A 329 -6.59 -23.00 5.00
C LEU A 329 -5.86 -24.34 5.12
N ILE A 330 -5.77 -25.06 4.01
CA ILE A 330 -5.10 -26.37 3.92
C ILE A 330 -3.87 -26.23 3.04
N SER A 331 -2.95 -27.21 3.05
CA SER A 331 -1.75 -27.18 2.21
C SER A 331 -2.12 -26.90 0.75
N GLY A 332 -1.58 -25.83 0.18
CA GLY A 332 -1.97 -25.35 -1.13
C GLY A 332 -1.66 -23.86 -1.34
N ARG A 333 -1.89 -23.38 -2.55
CA ARG A 333 -1.71 -21.98 -2.91
C ARG A 333 -3.08 -21.34 -3.14
N TYR A 334 -3.37 -20.29 -2.38
CA TYR A 334 -4.61 -19.54 -2.46
C TYR A 334 -4.32 -18.15 -3.00
N THR A 335 -5.20 -17.64 -3.86
CA THR A 335 -5.17 -16.25 -4.31
C THR A 335 -6.46 -15.59 -3.88
N PHE A 336 -6.36 -14.51 -3.11
CA PHE A 336 -7.48 -13.66 -2.75
C PHE A 336 -7.38 -12.35 -3.52
N ASN A 337 -8.51 -11.81 -3.95
CA ASN A 337 -8.60 -10.50 -4.59
C ASN A 337 -9.33 -9.53 -3.67
N LEU A 338 -8.73 -8.38 -3.43
CA LEU A 338 -9.35 -7.22 -2.80
C LEU A 338 -9.78 -6.23 -3.88
N THR A 339 -11.06 -5.90 -3.94
CA THR A 339 -11.58 -4.78 -4.74
C THR A 339 -11.95 -3.61 -3.81
N VAL A 340 -11.50 -2.40 -4.13
CA VAL A 340 -11.89 -1.18 -3.42
C VAL A 340 -12.63 -0.23 -4.34
N LYS A 341 -13.64 0.48 -3.82
CA LYS A 341 -14.43 1.47 -4.56
C LYS A 341 -14.35 2.83 -3.88
N ASN A 342 -14.22 3.92 -4.65
CA ASN A 342 -14.22 5.27 -4.12
C ASN A 342 -15.60 5.97 -4.20
N THR A 343 -15.72 7.16 -3.60
CA THR A 343 -16.94 7.99 -3.56
C THR A 343 -17.44 8.44 -4.93
N VAL A 344 -16.59 8.41 -5.97
CA VAL A 344 -16.98 8.74 -7.36
C VAL A 344 -17.32 7.49 -8.19
N GLY A 345 -17.32 6.31 -7.56
CA GLY A 345 -17.76 5.06 -8.16
C GLY A 345 -16.67 4.25 -8.86
N MET A 346 -15.43 4.76 -8.94
CA MET A 346 -14.30 4.06 -9.55
C MET A 346 -13.79 2.95 -8.64
N ILE A 347 -13.30 1.87 -9.26
CA ILE A 347 -12.80 0.68 -8.56
C ILE A 347 -11.32 0.41 -8.89
N SER A 348 -10.67 -0.35 -8.01
CA SER A 348 -9.33 -0.89 -8.20
C SER A 348 -9.21 -2.21 -7.47
N THR A 349 -8.34 -3.10 -7.96
CA THR A 349 -8.18 -4.46 -7.44
C THR A 349 -6.74 -4.77 -7.07
N LYS A 350 -6.54 -5.59 -6.05
CA LYS A 350 -5.24 -6.10 -5.64
C LYS A 350 -5.35 -7.57 -5.24
N GLN A 351 -4.55 -8.41 -5.89
CA GLN A 351 -4.42 -9.81 -5.49
C GLN A 351 -3.36 -9.97 -4.40
N VAL A 352 -3.61 -10.91 -3.49
CA VAL A 352 -2.67 -11.42 -2.50
C VAL A 352 -2.68 -12.95 -2.56
N THR A 353 -1.50 -13.55 -2.66
CA THR A 353 -1.35 -15.00 -2.58
C THR A 353 -1.05 -15.42 -1.15
N VAL A 354 -1.76 -16.42 -0.64
CA VAL A 354 -1.41 -17.15 0.58
C VAL A 354 -0.92 -18.55 0.18
N VAL A 355 0.36 -18.84 0.38
CA VAL A 355 0.89 -20.20 0.25
C VAL A 355 0.82 -20.87 1.60
N VAL A 356 0.16 -22.02 1.67
CA VAL A 356 0.03 -22.82 2.87
C VAL A 356 0.91 -24.04 2.66
N ASN A 357 2.04 -24.10 3.34
CA ASN A 357 2.94 -25.23 3.25
C ASN A 357 2.45 -26.38 4.15
N PRO A 358 2.59 -27.64 3.71
CA PRO A 358 2.33 -28.80 4.56
C PRO A 358 3.39 -28.93 5.67
N ILE A 359 3.08 -29.76 6.67
CA ILE A 359 3.97 -30.09 7.78
C ILE A 359 5.01 -31.11 7.32
N GLY A 360 6.16 -30.59 6.89
CA GLY A 360 7.20 -31.36 6.22
C GLY A 360 6.86 -31.47 4.73
N GLY A 361 7.70 -30.91 3.86
CA GLY A 361 7.60 -31.12 2.42
C GLY A 361 7.70 -32.60 2.04
N ALA A 362 7.46 -32.87 0.75
CA ALA A 362 7.41 -34.19 0.10
C ALA A 362 8.12 -35.35 0.83
N ALA A 363 7.45 -36.50 0.89
CA ALA A 363 7.86 -37.78 1.47
C ALA A 363 9.36 -37.86 1.82
N GLY A 364 9.67 -37.76 3.12
CA GLY A 364 11.02 -37.92 3.65
C GLY A 364 11.69 -36.64 4.19
N SER A 365 11.04 -35.47 4.16
CA SER A 365 11.57 -34.28 4.82
C SER A 365 11.37 -34.32 6.35
N THR A 366 12.37 -33.86 7.10
CA THR A 366 12.41 -33.93 8.55
C THR A 366 11.40 -32.96 9.19
N CYS A 367 10.62 -33.48 10.16
CA CYS A 367 9.60 -32.78 10.97
C CYS A 367 10.18 -31.68 11.90
N ASN A 368 11.05 -30.81 11.37
CA ASN A 368 11.99 -29.97 12.11
C ASN A 368 11.37 -28.83 12.93
N PHE A 369 10.08 -28.55 12.77
CA PHE A 369 9.39 -27.50 13.53
C PHE A 369 8.48 -28.07 14.63
N CYS A 370 8.42 -29.39 14.77
CA CYS A 370 7.65 -30.06 15.79
C CYS A 370 8.31 -29.86 17.15
N LYS A 371 7.60 -29.25 18.10
CA LYS A 371 8.11 -29.14 19.47
C LYS A 371 8.22 -30.53 20.11
N PHE A 372 7.24 -31.38 19.84
CA PHE A 372 7.25 -32.78 20.20
C PHE A 372 6.97 -33.61 18.96
N LEU A 373 7.86 -34.55 18.66
CA LEU A 373 7.68 -35.54 17.60
C LEU A 373 7.35 -36.89 18.24
N ILE A 374 6.21 -37.45 17.88
CA ILE A 374 5.75 -38.76 18.34
C ILE A 374 6.06 -39.78 17.26
N THR A 375 6.73 -40.85 17.67
CA THR A 375 7.05 -42.05 16.88
C THR A 375 6.53 -43.28 17.61
N PRO A 376 6.27 -44.41 16.92
CA PRO A 376 5.83 -45.61 17.60
C PRO A 376 6.94 -46.14 18.52
N GLY A 377 6.53 -46.69 19.67
CA GLY A 377 7.40 -47.38 20.62
C GLY A 377 7.72 -48.81 20.20
N VAL A 378 8.40 -49.55 21.07
CA VAL A 378 8.88 -50.92 20.79
C VAL A 378 7.75 -51.93 20.56
N ASP A 379 6.55 -51.68 21.10
CA ASP A 379 5.35 -52.49 20.88
C ASP A 379 4.51 -52.02 19.67
N GLY A 380 5.05 -51.06 18.91
CA GLY A 380 4.39 -50.42 17.78
C GLY A 380 3.33 -49.38 18.17
N GLY A 381 3.00 -49.21 19.46
CA GLY A 381 2.03 -48.22 19.94
C GLY A 381 2.68 -46.91 20.36
N ALA A 382 1.86 -45.90 20.68
CA ALA A 382 2.31 -44.67 21.32
C ALA A 382 1.48 -44.36 22.56
N TYR A 383 2.14 -44.24 23.72
CA TYR A 383 1.53 -43.86 24.99
C TYR A 383 2.23 -42.61 25.53
N ILE A 384 1.54 -41.46 25.48
CA ILE A 384 2.17 -40.15 25.67
C ILE A 384 1.47 -39.37 26.77
N ASN A 385 2.24 -38.90 27.76
CA ASN A 385 1.76 -38.08 28.86
C ASN A 385 2.31 -36.65 28.75
N GLY A 386 1.42 -35.67 28.57
CA GLY A 386 1.78 -34.27 28.36
C GLY A 386 2.49 -33.62 29.54
N VAL A 387 2.24 -34.09 30.77
CA VAL A 387 2.97 -33.62 31.98
C VAL A 387 4.42 -34.06 31.93
N ASN A 388 4.69 -35.31 31.53
CA ASN A 388 6.06 -35.83 31.40
C ASN A 388 6.82 -35.16 30.25
N LEU A 389 6.10 -34.72 29.22
CA LEU A 389 6.67 -33.94 28.12
C LEU A 389 6.79 -32.44 28.41
N HIS A 390 6.33 -31.97 29.59
CA HIS A 390 6.30 -30.56 29.95
C HIS A 390 5.60 -29.65 28.92
N VAL A 391 4.52 -30.16 28.32
CA VAL A 391 3.76 -29.46 27.29
C VAL A 391 3.14 -28.17 27.84
N GLN A 392 3.22 -27.10 27.06
CA GLN A 392 2.70 -25.77 27.34
C GLN A 392 1.56 -25.40 26.38
N PRO A 393 0.61 -24.54 26.78
CA PRO A 393 -0.42 -24.03 25.88
C PRO A 393 0.15 -23.42 24.59
N GLY A 394 -0.38 -23.87 23.44
CA GLY A 394 0.06 -23.47 22.10
C GLY A 394 1.10 -24.39 21.46
N ASP A 395 1.55 -25.42 22.18
CA ASP A 395 2.50 -26.37 21.64
C ASP A 395 1.87 -27.27 20.56
N THR A 396 2.67 -27.55 19.52
CA THR A 396 2.34 -28.52 18.47
C THR A 396 3.00 -29.86 18.77
N VAL A 397 2.18 -30.91 18.80
CA VAL A 397 2.56 -32.32 18.94
C VAL A 397 2.40 -32.96 17.57
N CYS A 398 3.50 -33.25 16.89
CA CYS A 398 3.48 -33.90 15.60
C CYS A 398 3.52 -35.42 15.75
N ILE A 399 2.70 -36.12 14.99
CA ILE A 399 2.73 -37.58 14.88
C ILE A 399 3.36 -37.93 13.54
N GLN A 400 4.53 -38.58 13.58
CA GLN A 400 5.26 -38.92 12.37
C GLN A 400 4.48 -39.97 11.56
N ALA A 401 4.42 -39.79 10.24
CA ALA A 401 3.89 -40.77 9.30
C ALA A 401 4.52 -42.15 9.53
N GLY A 402 3.68 -43.18 9.50
CA GLY A 402 4.07 -44.54 9.87
C GLY A 402 2.89 -45.38 10.33
N ASN A 403 3.19 -46.57 10.84
CA ASN A 403 2.19 -47.52 11.36
C ASN A 403 2.24 -47.53 12.89
N TYR A 404 1.08 -47.37 13.53
CA TYR A 404 0.92 -47.38 14.98
C TYR A 404 -0.11 -48.43 15.38
N SER A 405 0.24 -49.30 16.32
CA SER A 405 -0.67 -50.29 16.92
C SER A 405 -1.89 -49.64 17.60
N TYR A 406 -1.65 -48.46 18.19
CA TYR A 406 -2.60 -47.59 18.88
C TYR A 406 -1.90 -46.27 19.24
N ILE A 407 -2.65 -45.21 19.51
CA ILE A 407 -2.12 -43.93 20.02
C ILE A 407 -2.97 -43.44 21.20
N GLN A 408 -2.33 -43.13 22.32
CA GLN A 408 -2.98 -42.64 23.53
C GLN A 408 -2.29 -41.40 24.10
N PHE A 409 -3.05 -40.34 24.33
CA PHE A 409 -2.59 -39.10 24.93
C PHE A 409 -3.26 -38.82 26.27
N PHE A 410 -2.46 -38.43 27.27
CA PHE A 410 -2.90 -38.15 28.63
C PHE A 410 -2.40 -36.79 29.11
N ASN A 411 -3.25 -36.06 29.84
CA ASN A 411 -2.85 -34.88 30.61
C ASN A 411 -2.24 -33.74 29.77
N PHE A 412 -2.91 -33.34 28.70
CA PHE A 412 -2.53 -32.18 27.88
C PHE A 412 -3.46 -31.00 28.19
N THR A 413 -2.92 -29.81 28.43
CA THR A 413 -3.76 -28.65 28.74
C THR A 413 -3.28 -27.45 27.94
N GLY A 414 -4.08 -27.07 26.94
CA GLY A 414 -3.94 -25.80 26.23
C GLY A 414 -4.70 -24.67 26.92
N SER A 415 -4.98 -23.62 26.15
CA SER A 415 -5.89 -22.54 26.54
C SER A 415 -6.77 -22.16 25.35
N ALA A 416 -7.89 -21.47 25.59
CA ALA A 416 -8.79 -21.03 24.51
C ALA A 416 -8.08 -20.23 23.39
N VAL A 417 -7.06 -19.45 23.73
CA VAL A 417 -6.27 -18.65 22.77
C VAL A 417 -5.06 -19.38 22.20
N LYS A 418 -4.62 -20.46 22.85
CA LYS A 418 -3.43 -21.25 22.49
C LYS A 418 -3.73 -22.73 22.73
N PRO A 419 -4.53 -23.36 21.87
CA PRO A 419 -4.83 -24.78 22.01
C PRO A 419 -3.57 -25.61 21.74
N ILE A 420 -3.52 -26.82 22.28
CA ILE A 420 -2.54 -27.82 21.86
C ILE A 420 -2.96 -28.35 20.49
N VAL A 421 -2.02 -28.48 19.55
CA VAL A 421 -2.33 -29.00 18.21
C VAL A 421 -1.66 -30.35 17.99
N PHE A 422 -2.46 -31.40 17.81
CA PHE A 422 -2.02 -32.72 17.40
C PHE A 422 -2.16 -32.86 15.89
N VAL A 423 -1.07 -33.10 15.18
CA VAL A 423 -1.05 -33.07 13.72
C VAL A 423 -0.14 -34.14 13.12
N ASN A 424 -0.51 -34.73 11.99
CA ASN A 424 0.38 -35.65 11.28
C ASN A 424 1.59 -34.92 10.69
N CYS A 425 2.69 -35.62 10.42
CA CYS A 425 3.87 -35.04 9.80
C CYS A 425 4.52 -36.01 8.80
N GLY A 426 4.89 -35.51 7.63
CA GLY A 426 5.58 -36.30 6.60
C GLY A 426 4.70 -37.28 5.82
N GLY A 427 3.37 -37.20 5.97
CA GLY A 427 2.38 -38.05 5.30
C GLY A 427 1.27 -38.57 6.24
N PRO A 428 0.44 -39.52 5.79
CA PRO A 428 -0.60 -40.13 6.60
C PRO A 428 -0.04 -40.97 7.75
N VAL A 429 -0.74 -40.95 8.88
CA VAL A 429 -0.47 -41.80 10.04
C VAL A 429 -1.50 -42.93 10.05
N ASN A 430 -1.03 -44.17 9.91
CA ASN A 430 -1.87 -45.36 9.91
C ASN A 430 -1.92 -45.93 11.33
N ILE A 431 -3.12 -46.13 11.87
CA ILE A 431 -3.34 -46.48 13.27
C ILE A 431 -4.28 -47.68 13.37
N GLY A 432 -3.90 -48.71 14.14
CA GLY A 432 -4.74 -49.86 14.43
C GLY A 432 -3.97 -51.17 14.57
N ASN A 433 -4.69 -52.29 14.60
CA ASN A 433 -4.16 -53.67 14.66
C ASN A 433 -3.50 -54.13 15.98
N GLY A 434 -3.37 -53.29 17.02
CA GLY A 434 -2.76 -53.71 18.29
C GLY A 434 -3.55 -53.39 19.57
N GLY A 435 -4.30 -52.27 19.63
CA GLY A 435 -5.01 -51.82 20.84
C GLY A 435 -6.52 -52.07 20.87
N ASN A 436 -7.18 -51.57 21.94
CA ASN A 436 -8.65 -51.45 22.03
C ASN A 436 -9.15 -50.17 21.35
N TYR A 437 -8.27 -49.18 21.18
CA TYR A 437 -8.56 -47.89 20.58
C TYR A 437 -7.58 -47.68 19.42
N GLY A 438 -8.04 -47.03 18.35
CA GLY A 438 -7.12 -46.44 17.39
C GLY A 438 -6.41 -45.26 18.05
N PHE A 439 -7.19 -44.24 18.39
CA PHE A 439 -6.73 -42.96 18.92
C PHE A 439 -7.55 -42.59 20.15
N ILE A 440 -6.93 -42.29 21.29
CA ILE A 440 -7.65 -41.85 22.50
C ILE A 440 -6.97 -40.69 23.23
N PHE A 441 -7.79 -39.75 23.72
CA PHE A 441 -7.39 -38.66 24.61
C PHE A 441 -8.04 -38.82 25.97
N ASN A 442 -7.27 -38.58 27.05
CA ASN A 442 -7.80 -38.52 28.41
C ASN A 442 -7.20 -37.32 29.16
N ASN A 443 -8.05 -36.61 29.89
CA ASN A 443 -7.69 -35.42 30.65
C ASN A 443 -6.98 -34.37 29.78
N THR A 444 -7.53 -34.14 28.59
CA THR A 444 -6.97 -33.23 27.58
C THR A 444 -7.93 -32.06 27.32
N LYS A 445 -7.45 -30.81 27.41
CA LYS A 445 -8.31 -29.62 27.34
C LYS A 445 -7.76 -28.58 26.38
N TYR A 446 -8.64 -27.86 25.66
CA TYR A 446 -8.27 -26.84 24.68
C TYR A 446 -7.28 -27.39 23.64
N PHE A 447 -7.76 -28.24 22.75
CA PHE A 447 -6.89 -28.92 21.78
C PHE A 447 -7.56 -29.18 20.44
N LYS A 448 -6.74 -29.30 19.40
CA LYS A 448 -7.15 -29.64 18.04
C LYS A 448 -6.42 -30.89 17.57
N VAL A 449 -7.15 -31.82 16.97
CA VAL A 449 -6.62 -32.98 16.25
C VAL A 449 -6.86 -32.74 14.77
N THR A 450 -5.80 -32.63 14.00
CA THR A 450 -5.91 -32.22 12.60
C THR A 450 -5.07 -33.10 11.70
N GLY A 451 -5.73 -33.73 10.72
CA GLY A 451 -5.07 -34.48 9.66
C GLY A 451 -4.52 -33.58 8.56
N SER A 452 -4.42 -32.26 8.77
CA SER A 452 -3.96 -31.30 7.78
C SER A 452 -2.43 -31.29 7.62
N GLY A 453 -1.69 -32.16 8.30
CA GLY A 453 -0.24 -32.17 8.29
C GLY A 453 0.39 -32.45 6.93
N SER A 454 -0.37 -33.03 6.00
CA SER A 454 0.08 -33.36 4.65
C SER A 454 -0.97 -32.90 3.62
N SER A 455 -0.67 -33.12 2.34
CA SER A 455 -1.62 -32.87 1.24
C SER A 455 -2.74 -33.90 1.14
N ASP A 456 -2.67 -34.97 1.93
CA ASP A 456 -3.67 -36.04 1.92
C ASP A 456 -5.01 -35.53 2.44
N LYS A 457 -6.11 -36.11 1.92
CA LYS A 457 -7.47 -35.76 2.37
C LYS A 457 -7.66 -36.08 3.85
N TYR A 458 -7.15 -37.23 4.30
CA TYR A 458 -7.15 -37.65 5.69
C TYR A 458 -5.71 -37.90 6.15
N GLY A 459 -5.23 -37.11 7.10
CA GLY A 459 -3.88 -37.26 7.65
C GLY A 459 -3.78 -38.37 8.70
N PHE A 460 -4.92 -38.81 9.25
CA PHE A 460 -5.02 -39.94 10.16
C PHE A 460 -5.95 -41.00 9.58
N ILE A 461 -5.45 -42.22 9.45
CA ILE A 461 -6.18 -43.38 8.94
C ILE A 461 -6.25 -44.42 10.05
N VAL A 462 -7.43 -44.61 10.64
CA VAL A 462 -7.68 -45.58 11.71
C VAL A 462 -8.33 -46.83 11.13
N ASN A 463 -7.62 -47.95 11.15
CA ASN A 463 -8.05 -49.20 10.53
C ASN A 463 -8.02 -50.38 11.54
N GLY A 464 -9.21 -50.86 11.90
CA GLY A 464 -9.43 -52.02 12.77
C GLY A 464 -9.88 -53.29 12.05
N VAL A 465 -9.78 -53.37 10.72
CA VAL A 465 -10.35 -54.50 9.96
C VAL A 465 -9.70 -55.84 10.32
N VAL A 466 -8.38 -55.88 10.56
CA VAL A 466 -7.67 -57.13 10.90
C VAL A 466 -7.90 -57.51 12.37
N LYS A 467 -7.81 -56.53 13.28
CA LYS A 467 -8.17 -56.68 14.69
C LYS A 467 -9.16 -55.59 15.07
N ARG A 468 -10.41 -55.99 15.28
CA ARG A 468 -11.52 -55.08 15.59
C ARG A 468 -11.18 -54.19 16.78
N LEU A 469 -11.26 -52.88 16.57
CA LEU A 469 -11.10 -51.88 17.63
C LEU A 469 -12.44 -51.68 18.35
N ASN A 470 -12.42 -51.38 19.64
CA ASN A 470 -13.64 -50.97 20.35
C ASN A 470 -14.07 -49.57 19.91
N VAL A 471 -13.10 -48.66 19.75
CA VAL A 471 -13.36 -47.30 19.24
C VAL A 471 -12.25 -46.87 18.30
N GLY A 472 -12.61 -46.23 17.19
CA GLY A 472 -11.64 -45.60 16.28
C GLY A 472 -10.98 -44.38 16.93
N LEU A 473 -11.74 -43.31 17.15
CA LEU A 473 -11.31 -42.08 17.81
C LEU A 473 -12.13 -41.83 19.10
N ALA A 474 -11.45 -41.72 20.24
CA ALA A 474 -12.08 -41.56 21.54
C ALA A 474 -11.66 -40.27 22.28
N MET A 475 -12.64 -39.48 22.70
CA MET A 475 -12.48 -38.38 23.65
C MET A 475 -12.96 -38.86 25.02
N GLY A 476 -12.00 -39.27 25.85
CA GLY A 476 -12.23 -39.89 27.14
C GLY A 476 -12.51 -38.92 28.28
N LYS A 477 -12.25 -39.38 29.51
CA LYS A 477 -12.57 -38.65 30.75
C LYS A 477 -11.91 -37.28 30.76
N ARG A 478 -12.64 -36.26 31.26
CA ARG A 478 -12.16 -34.87 31.46
C ARG A 478 -11.71 -34.14 30.19
N CYS A 479 -12.02 -34.64 28.99
CA CYS A 479 -11.77 -33.92 27.75
C CYS A 479 -12.84 -32.85 27.47
N THR A 480 -12.41 -31.63 27.11
CA THR A 480 -13.29 -30.50 26.76
C THR A 480 -12.58 -29.51 25.85
N ASP A 481 -13.35 -28.70 25.12
CA ASP A 481 -12.86 -27.63 24.24
C ASP A 481 -11.95 -28.19 23.15
N TYR A 482 -12.55 -28.98 22.25
CA TYR A 482 -11.79 -29.72 21.26
C TYR A 482 -12.39 -29.73 19.86
N GLU A 483 -11.47 -29.79 18.89
CA GLU A 483 -11.75 -29.93 17.47
C GLU A 483 -11.06 -31.20 16.93
N ALA A 484 -11.74 -31.97 16.09
CA ALA A 484 -11.13 -33.07 15.36
C ALA A 484 -11.58 -33.07 13.89
N GLU A 485 -10.60 -33.15 12.98
CA GLU A 485 -10.85 -33.16 11.53
C GLU A 485 -9.83 -33.97 10.73
N ARG A 486 -10.23 -34.34 9.50
CA ARG A 486 -9.43 -35.14 8.54
C ARG A 486 -8.97 -36.49 9.08
N VAL A 487 -9.91 -37.21 9.67
CA VAL A 487 -9.70 -38.59 10.16
C VAL A 487 -10.58 -39.54 9.36
N GLU A 488 -9.98 -40.61 8.85
CA GLU A 488 -10.68 -41.76 8.28
C GLU A 488 -10.70 -42.90 9.29
N ILE A 489 -11.85 -43.55 9.47
CA ILE A 489 -12.06 -44.59 10.49
C ILE A 489 -12.82 -45.77 9.88
N THR A 490 -12.26 -46.96 10.02
CA THR A 490 -12.88 -48.21 9.58
C THR A 490 -12.57 -49.41 10.49
N GLY A 491 -13.45 -50.40 10.53
CA GLY A 491 -13.21 -51.67 11.24
C GLY A 491 -13.25 -51.58 12.78
N SER A 492 -13.96 -50.59 13.34
CA SER A 492 -14.20 -50.49 14.78
C SER A 492 -15.63 -50.88 15.16
N GLU A 493 -15.90 -51.06 16.46
CA GLU A 493 -17.26 -51.10 16.99
C GLU A 493 -17.87 -49.70 16.94
N VAL A 494 -17.24 -48.70 17.59
CA VAL A 494 -17.65 -47.30 17.46
C VAL A 494 -16.65 -46.53 16.61
N GLY A 495 -17.11 -45.72 15.65
CA GLY A 495 -16.22 -44.85 14.86
C GLY A 495 -15.60 -43.76 15.73
N VAL A 496 -16.41 -42.77 16.13
CA VAL A 496 -16.03 -41.69 17.05
C VAL A 496 -16.83 -41.80 18.34
N MET A 497 -16.14 -41.85 19.49
CA MET A 497 -16.77 -41.78 20.80
C MET A 497 -16.34 -40.52 21.53
N ALA A 498 -17.27 -39.57 21.70
CA ALA A 498 -17.05 -38.33 22.44
C ALA A 498 -18.04 -38.24 23.61
N LYS A 499 -17.88 -39.17 24.55
CA LYS A 499 -18.70 -39.23 25.77
C LYS A 499 -17.87 -39.61 26.98
N VAL A 500 -18.34 -39.16 28.14
CA VAL A 500 -17.78 -39.56 29.43
C VAL A 500 -18.82 -40.41 30.16
N ASN A 501 -18.46 -41.65 30.48
CA ASN A 501 -19.23 -42.45 31.43
C ASN A 501 -18.93 -41.93 32.84
N PRO A 502 -19.93 -41.46 33.59
CA PRO A 502 -19.73 -40.95 34.94
C PRO A 502 -19.33 -42.10 35.87
N ASP A 503 -18.47 -41.80 36.84
CA ASP A 503 -18.03 -42.72 37.88
C ASP A 503 -17.99 -41.98 39.23
N CYS A 504 -17.45 -42.59 40.27
CA CYS A 504 -17.42 -41.99 41.61
C CYS A 504 -16.53 -40.75 41.76
N ASP A 505 -15.73 -40.41 40.75
CA ASP A 505 -14.96 -39.17 40.72
C ASP A 505 -15.85 -38.02 40.24
N THR A 506 -16.08 -37.04 41.11
CA THR A 506 -16.92 -35.88 40.83
C THR A 506 -16.43 -35.07 39.63
N ALA A 507 -15.15 -35.13 39.28
CA ALA A 507 -14.61 -34.46 38.10
C ALA A 507 -15.07 -35.08 36.76
N ASN A 508 -15.77 -36.23 36.79
CA ASN A 508 -16.36 -36.87 35.62
C ASN A 508 -17.89 -36.77 35.61
N GLN A 509 -18.48 -35.93 36.47
CA GLN A 509 -19.93 -35.87 36.70
C GLN A 509 -20.51 -34.48 36.46
N TYR A 510 -21.76 -34.43 36.03
CA TYR A 510 -22.57 -33.21 36.11
C TYR A 510 -23.00 -32.93 37.57
N PRO A 511 -23.06 -31.66 38.02
CA PRO A 511 -22.76 -30.42 37.29
C PRO A 511 -21.29 -29.97 37.34
N TYR A 512 -20.42 -30.74 38.00
CA TYR A 512 -19.02 -30.34 38.27
C TYR A 512 -18.14 -30.30 37.04
N PHE A 513 -18.43 -31.13 36.04
CA PHE A 513 -17.74 -31.15 34.76
C PHE A 513 -18.75 -31.08 33.61
N ALA A 514 -18.38 -30.30 32.60
CA ALA A 514 -19.13 -30.18 31.36
C ALA A 514 -18.15 -30.05 30.20
N ILE A 515 -18.53 -30.65 29.09
CA ILE A 515 -17.79 -30.66 27.83
C ILE A 515 -18.29 -29.45 27.04
N ARG A 516 -17.37 -28.68 26.47
CA ARG A 516 -17.71 -27.44 25.76
C ARG A 516 -17.03 -27.37 24.41
N ASN A 517 -17.60 -26.57 23.52
CA ASN A 517 -16.97 -26.10 22.28
C ASN A 517 -16.42 -27.26 21.45
N VAL A 518 -17.25 -28.26 21.21
CA VAL A 518 -16.88 -29.48 20.49
C VAL A 518 -17.15 -29.31 19.01
N LYS A 519 -16.13 -29.52 18.19
CA LYS A 519 -16.24 -29.50 16.73
C LYS A 519 -15.71 -30.80 16.15
N LEU A 520 -16.55 -31.53 15.43
CA LEU A 520 -16.17 -32.74 14.72
C LEU A 520 -16.57 -32.53 13.26
N HIS A 521 -15.59 -32.54 12.35
CA HIS A 521 -15.87 -32.28 10.94
C HIS A 521 -14.85 -32.83 9.98
N ASP A 522 -15.23 -33.00 8.72
CA ASP A 522 -14.37 -33.55 7.66
C ASP A 522 -13.80 -34.92 8.07
N ILE A 523 -14.64 -35.74 8.71
CA ILE A 523 -14.33 -37.12 9.14
C ILE A 523 -15.05 -38.10 8.22
N TYR A 524 -14.39 -39.21 7.90
CA TYR A 524 -15.00 -40.32 7.18
C TYR A 524 -15.03 -41.57 8.06
N ILE A 525 -16.22 -42.11 8.29
CA ILE A 525 -16.45 -43.30 9.11
C ILE A 525 -17.13 -44.33 8.24
N HIS A 526 -16.54 -45.51 8.08
CA HIS A 526 -17.14 -46.55 7.27
C HIS A 526 -16.84 -47.97 7.72
N ASP A 527 -17.78 -48.88 7.48
CA ASP A 527 -17.65 -50.31 7.79
C ASP A 527 -17.36 -50.55 9.27
N VAL A 528 -18.17 -49.95 10.14
CA VAL A 528 -18.11 -50.12 11.59
C VAL A 528 -19.23 -51.02 12.08
N SER A 529 -18.94 -51.86 13.07
CA SER A 529 -19.88 -52.88 13.55
C SER A 529 -20.91 -52.37 14.56
N GLY A 530 -20.73 -51.18 15.14
CA GLY A 530 -21.65 -50.52 16.06
C GLY A 530 -22.02 -49.11 15.56
N GLU A 531 -21.97 -48.10 16.43
CA GLU A 531 -22.30 -46.73 16.03
C GLU A 531 -21.21 -46.05 15.19
N GLY A 532 -21.60 -45.23 14.20
CA GLY A 532 -20.68 -44.33 13.53
C GLY A 532 -20.10 -43.30 14.52
N MET A 533 -20.98 -42.55 15.17
CA MET A 533 -20.63 -41.58 16.20
C MET A 533 -21.49 -41.74 17.45
N TYR A 534 -20.84 -41.81 18.62
CA TYR A 534 -21.48 -41.84 19.92
C TYR A 534 -21.03 -40.63 20.74
N ILE A 535 -21.83 -39.57 20.70
CA ILE A 535 -21.52 -38.25 21.27
C ILE A 535 -22.43 -37.97 22.46
N GLY A 536 -21.83 -37.74 23.62
CA GLY A 536 -22.54 -37.62 24.88
C GLY A 536 -23.19 -38.93 25.35
N ASN A 537 -23.70 -38.94 26.57
CA ASN A 537 -24.19 -40.16 27.22
C ASN A 537 -25.71 -40.28 27.09
N THR A 538 -26.21 -41.47 26.71
CA THR A 538 -27.65 -41.73 26.51
C THR A 538 -28.44 -41.94 27.79
N ALA A 539 -27.80 -41.94 28.96
CA ALA A 539 -28.44 -42.00 30.27
C ALA A 539 -28.37 -40.65 31.01
N PRO A 540 -29.05 -39.58 30.52
CA PRO A 540 -28.96 -38.24 31.11
C PRO A 540 -29.38 -38.21 32.59
N ASN A 541 -30.30 -39.10 33.00
CA ASN A 541 -30.77 -39.23 34.39
C ASN A 541 -29.77 -39.88 35.36
N GLY A 542 -28.63 -40.33 34.83
CA GLY A 542 -27.56 -40.97 35.59
C GLY A 542 -27.68 -42.48 35.66
N THR A 543 -26.61 -43.08 36.18
CA THR A 543 -26.50 -44.51 36.42
C THR A 543 -26.05 -44.74 37.85
N THR A 544 -26.57 -45.79 38.49
CA THR A 544 -26.13 -46.23 39.82
C THR A 544 -24.75 -46.86 39.73
N VAL A 545 -23.78 -46.34 40.50
CA VAL A 545 -22.40 -46.83 40.59
C VAL A 545 -22.04 -47.11 42.05
N THR A 546 -21.36 -48.23 42.28
CA THR A 546 -20.76 -48.56 43.58
C THR A 546 -19.31 -48.09 43.62
N CYS A 547 -19.00 -47.19 44.55
CA CYS A 547 -17.68 -46.63 44.76
C CYS A 547 -16.75 -47.61 45.48
N THR A 548 -15.45 -47.33 45.45
CA THR A 548 -14.42 -48.19 46.05
C THR A 548 -14.57 -48.31 47.57
N ASP A 549 -15.21 -47.34 48.23
CA ASP A 549 -15.55 -47.34 49.66
C ASP A 549 -16.86 -48.10 49.97
N GLY A 550 -17.49 -48.72 48.98
CA GLY A 550 -18.77 -49.42 49.08
C GLY A 550 -20.00 -48.51 49.00
N THR A 551 -19.84 -47.19 48.89
CA THR A 551 -20.98 -46.28 48.76
C THR A 551 -21.65 -46.41 47.39
N VAL A 552 -22.98 -46.49 47.37
CA VAL A 552 -23.77 -46.54 46.13
C VAL A 552 -24.28 -45.14 45.82
N LYS A 553 -23.98 -44.61 44.63
CA LYS A 553 -24.35 -43.26 44.20
C LYS A 553 -25.03 -43.31 42.84
N ASN A 554 -26.05 -42.47 42.62
CA ASN A 554 -26.52 -42.15 41.27
C ASN A 554 -25.64 -41.04 40.71
N VAL A 555 -24.86 -41.33 39.68
CA VAL A 555 -23.90 -40.38 39.09
C VAL A 555 -24.40 -39.91 37.72
N LEU A 556 -24.36 -38.60 37.48
CA LEU A 556 -24.88 -37.98 36.26
C LEU A 556 -23.77 -37.75 35.23
N PRO A 557 -23.98 -38.10 33.95
CA PRO A 557 -22.97 -37.85 32.93
C PRO A 557 -22.77 -36.35 32.68
N PRO A 558 -21.55 -35.90 32.31
CA PRO A 558 -21.31 -34.52 31.90
C PRO A 558 -22.21 -34.10 30.74
N ARG A 559 -22.56 -32.81 30.71
CA ARG A 559 -23.33 -32.21 29.62
C ARG A 559 -22.42 -31.59 28.58
N ILE A 560 -22.86 -31.57 27.32
CA ILE A 560 -22.14 -30.97 26.19
C ILE A 560 -22.80 -29.65 25.80
N TYR A 561 -22.03 -28.56 25.73
CA TYR A 561 -22.50 -27.24 25.30
C TYR A 561 -21.70 -26.78 24.07
N GLY A 562 -22.39 -26.24 23.05
CA GLY A 562 -21.72 -25.77 21.83
C GLY A 562 -21.12 -26.93 21.04
N LEU A 563 -21.97 -27.86 20.59
CA LEU A 563 -21.58 -29.02 19.78
C LEU A 563 -21.85 -28.74 18.30
N ARG A 564 -20.85 -28.99 17.45
CA ARG A 564 -20.97 -28.91 16.00
C ARG A 564 -20.46 -30.20 15.37
N ILE A 565 -21.33 -30.84 14.59
CA ILE A 565 -21.03 -32.06 13.82
C ILE A 565 -21.35 -31.76 12.36
N TYR A 566 -20.35 -31.65 11.50
CA TYR A 566 -20.58 -31.23 10.12
C TYR A 566 -19.58 -31.75 9.10
N ASN A 567 -19.98 -31.81 7.82
CA ASN A 567 -19.15 -32.34 6.74
C ASN A 567 -18.61 -33.76 7.04
N ILE A 568 -19.38 -34.58 7.75
CA ILE A 568 -19.01 -35.96 8.04
C ILE A 568 -19.66 -36.88 7.01
N ASN A 569 -18.88 -37.84 6.51
CA ASN A 569 -19.41 -38.95 5.74
C ASN A 569 -19.43 -40.20 6.65
N VAL A 570 -20.61 -40.78 6.85
CA VAL A 570 -20.81 -42.01 7.63
C VAL A 570 -21.45 -43.05 6.73
N ALA A 571 -20.81 -44.18 6.55
CA ALA A 571 -21.28 -45.26 5.68
C ALA A 571 -21.23 -46.61 6.38
N ASN A 572 -22.18 -47.49 6.07
CA ASN A 572 -22.13 -48.90 6.46
C ASN A 572 -21.95 -49.12 7.99
N THR A 573 -22.86 -48.56 8.80
CA THR A 573 -22.83 -48.74 10.26
C THR A 573 -23.69 -49.93 10.68
N GLY A 574 -23.21 -50.69 11.66
CA GLY A 574 -23.97 -51.79 12.24
C GLY A 574 -25.17 -51.31 13.05
N TRP A 575 -25.00 -50.23 13.82
CA TRP A 575 -26.03 -49.55 14.61
C TRP A 575 -26.29 -48.13 14.08
N ASP A 576 -26.51 -47.17 14.97
CA ASP A 576 -26.81 -45.77 14.63
C ASP A 576 -25.64 -45.09 13.89
N ALA A 577 -25.93 -44.22 12.93
CA ALA A 577 -24.85 -43.51 12.25
C ALA A 577 -24.33 -42.33 13.08
N ILE A 578 -25.17 -41.39 13.51
CA ILE A 578 -24.79 -40.26 14.36
C ILE A 578 -25.73 -40.18 15.57
N GLN A 579 -25.23 -40.51 16.76
CA GLN A 579 -25.97 -40.39 18.02
C GLN A 579 -25.44 -39.24 18.86
N VAL A 580 -26.34 -38.32 19.25
CA VAL A 580 -26.06 -37.23 20.21
C VAL A 580 -27.01 -37.34 21.40
N ALA A 581 -26.51 -37.23 22.63
CA ALA A 581 -27.33 -37.16 23.84
C ALA A 581 -26.66 -36.31 24.94
N SER A 582 -27.40 -35.88 25.96
CA SER A 582 -26.88 -35.06 27.06
C SER A 582 -26.22 -33.74 26.59
N ALA A 583 -26.74 -33.12 25.54
CA ALA A 583 -26.22 -31.90 24.94
C ALA A 583 -27.29 -30.77 24.94
N PRO A 584 -27.55 -30.16 26.11
CA PRO A 584 -28.78 -29.40 26.35
C PRO A 584 -28.84 -28.02 25.68
N GLU A 585 -27.77 -27.56 25.04
CA GLU A 585 -27.72 -26.21 24.48
C GLU A 585 -26.76 -26.15 23.29
N ASP A 586 -27.19 -25.41 22.27
CA ASP A 586 -26.38 -25.00 21.12
C ASP A 586 -25.75 -26.20 20.38
N VAL A 587 -26.60 -27.15 19.97
CA VAL A 587 -26.20 -28.28 19.13
C VAL A 587 -26.56 -28.01 17.68
N GLU A 588 -25.62 -28.25 16.75
CA GLU A 588 -25.91 -28.30 15.32
C GLU A 588 -25.28 -29.53 14.66
N ILE A 589 -26.08 -30.25 13.89
CA ILE A 589 -25.69 -31.41 13.08
C ILE A 589 -26.05 -31.09 11.62
N TYR A 590 -25.06 -30.79 10.78
CA TYR A 590 -25.35 -30.29 9.43
C TYR A 590 -24.35 -30.67 8.35
N ASN A 591 -24.77 -30.64 7.08
CA ASN A 591 -23.93 -30.98 5.93
C ASN A 591 -23.28 -32.37 6.04
N ASN A 592 -23.95 -33.32 6.71
CA ASN A 592 -23.45 -34.69 6.84
C ASN A 592 -24.10 -35.60 5.79
N SER A 593 -23.34 -36.58 5.33
CA SER A 593 -23.81 -37.66 4.47
C SER A 593 -23.81 -38.97 5.26
N VAL A 594 -24.98 -39.56 5.42
CA VAL A 594 -25.20 -40.84 6.11
C VAL A 594 -25.75 -41.84 5.11
N SER A 595 -25.12 -43.01 5.00
CA SER A 595 -25.56 -44.07 4.09
C SER A 595 -25.46 -45.48 4.68
N ASN A 596 -26.41 -46.36 4.34
CA ASN A 596 -26.41 -47.78 4.77
C ASN A 596 -26.25 -47.93 6.30
N PHE A 597 -27.12 -47.28 7.07
CA PHE A 597 -27.06 -47.32 8.54
C PHE A 597 -27.94 -48.45 9.12
N GLY A 598 -27.61 -48.90 10.33
CA GLY A 598 -28.39 -49.93 11.03
C GLY A 598 -28.33 -51.32 10.38
N ILE A 599 -27.26 -51.67 9.68
CA ILE A 599 -27.21 -52.90 8.86
C ILE A 599 -27.48 -54.18 9.67
N MET A 600 -27.14 -54.19 10.96
CA MET A 600 -27.39 -55.35 11.82
C MET A 600 -28.85 -55.49 12.27
N ASN A 601 -29.70 -54.50 11.95
CA ASN A 601 -31.13 -54.48 12.25
C ASN A 601 -31.41 -54.77 13.75
N VAL A 602 -30.71 -54.04 14.62
CA VAL A 602 -30.87 -54.13 16.07
C VAL A 602 -31.89 -53.08 16.52
N GLY A 603 -33.08 -53.54 16.91
CA GLY A 603 -34.16 -52.65 17.33
C GLY A 603 -33.71 -51.66 18.43
N SER A 604 -34.06 -50.39 18.25
CA SER A 604 -33.63 -49.23 19.08
C SER A 604 -32.17 -48.76 18.90
N GLN A 605 -31.40 -49.35 17.98
CA GLN A 605 -30.00 -48.99 17.68
C GLN A 605 -29.75 -49.09 16.17
N GLN A 606 -30.49 -48.32 15.38
CA GLN A 606 -30.46 -48.40 13.92
C GLN A 606 -30.91 -47.12 13.21
N ALA A 607 -30.78 -45.95 13.85
CA ALA A 607 -31.19 -44.68 13.27
C ALA A 607 -30.05 -44.01 12.48
N GLY A 608 -30.39 -43.15 11.52
CA GLY A 608 -29.40 -42.36 10.80
C GLY A 608 -28.81 -41.28 11.69
N ILE A 609 -29.64 -40.35 12.16
CA ILE A 609 -29.24 -39.27 13.07
C ILE A 609 -30.17 -39.23 14.27
N ILE A 610 -29.62 -39.22 15.49
CA ILE A 610 -30.40 -39.13 16.74
C ILE A 610 -30.05 -37.83 17.47
N LEU A 611 -31.08 -37.00 17.66
CA LEU A 611 -31.08 -35.92 18.64
C LEU A 611 -31.69 -36.46 19.94
N GLY A 612 -30.86 -37.13 20.74
CA GLY A 612 -31.26 -37.96 21.87
C GLY A 612 -31.66 -37.17 23.13
N GLY A 613 -31.98 -37.89 24.20
CA GLY A 613 -32.46 -37.30 25.46
C GLY A 613 -31.58 -36.19 26.01
N GLU A 614 -32.23 -35.14 26.53
CA GLU A 614 -31.59 -33.90 27.02
C GLU A 614 -30.71 -33.19 25.98
N THR A 615 -31.09 -33.26 24.71
CA THR A 615 -30.42 -32.52 23.62
C THR A 615 -31.31 -31.42 23.07
N ASN A 616 -30.77 -30.22 22.86
CA ASN A 616 -31.47 -29.11 22.21
C ASN A 616 -30.64 -28.57 21.05
N GLY A 617 -31.22 -28.50 19.84
CA GLY A 617 -30.46 -28.03 18.69
C GLY A 617 -31.12 -28.16 17.33
N LYS A 618 -30.28 -28.07 16.29
CA LYS A 618 -30.66 -28.08 14.89
C LYS A 618 -30.06 -29.26 14.15
N VAL A 619 -30.85 -29.89 13.28
CA VAL A 619 -30.41 -30.94 12.35
C VAL A 619 -30.78 -30.49 10.95
N TYR A 620 -29.81 -30.09 10.13
CA TYR A 620 -30.12 -29.49 8.84
C TYR A 620 -29.12 -29.77 7.72
N ASN A 621 -29.56 -29.67 6.47
CA ASN A 621 -28.72 -29.90 5.29
C ASN A 621 -28.00 -31.26 5.32
N ASN A 622 -28.59 -32.28 5.94
CA ASN A 622 -28.02 -33.63 5.94
C ASN A 622 -28.70 -34.50 4.89
N THR A 623 -27.92 -35.42 4.33
CA THR A 623 -28.41 -36.49 3.46
C THR A 623 -28.35 -37.81 4.22
N VAL A 624 -29.49 -38.45 4.43
CA VAL A 624 -29.64 -39.70 5.18
C VAL A 624 -30.31 -40.73 4.27
N ILE A 625 -29.51 -41.63 3.71
CA ILE A 625 -29.94 -42.55 2.66
C ILE A 625 -29.79 -44.00 3.11
N LYS A 626 -30.85 -44.78 2.93
CA LYS A 626 -30.88 -46.24 3.07
C LYS A 626 -30.49 -46.73 4.46
N GLY A 627 -31.47 -47.10 5.26
CA GLY A 627 -31.24 -47.75 6.54
C GLY A 627 -32.42 -48.58 7.01
N THR A 628 -32.15 -49.49 7.93
CA THR A 628 -33.17 -50.40 8.46
C THR A 628 -34.07 -49.69 9.49
N GLY A 629 -33.54 -48.71 10.22
CA GLY A 629 -34.29 -47.93 11.20
C GLY A 629 -34.70 -46.54 10.75
N ASN A 630 -35.12 -45.72 11.72
CA ASN A 630 -35.55 -44.36 11.49
C ASN A 630 -34.46 -43.52 10.81
N GLY A 631 -34.82 -42.64 9.86
CA GLY A 631 -33.84 -41.74 9.24
C GLY A 631 -33.28 -40.75 10.25
N ILE A 632 -34.15 -39.93 10.82
CA ILE A 632 -33.82 -38.97 11.88
C ILE A 632 -34.73 -39.21 13.08
N GLU A 633 -34.17 -39.20 14.28
CA GLU A 633 -34.89 -39.29 15.55
C GLU A 633 -34.73 -38.01 16.38
N VAL A 634 -35.83 -37.52 16.95
CA VAL A 634 -35.83 -36.36 17.86
C VAL A 634 -36.47 -36.75 19.17
N PHE A 635 -35.62 -36.95 20.18
CA PHE A 635 -35.94 -37.25 21.59
C PHE A 635 -35.47 -36.14 22.53
N GLY A 636 -35.11 -34.99 21.96
CA GLY A 636 -34.51 -33.87 22.65
C GLY A 636 -35.46 -33.15 23.62
N ILE A 637 -35.01 -31.97 24.04
CA ILE A 637 -35.73 -31.04 24.93
C ILE A 637 -35.75 -29.65 24.30
N GLY A 638 -36.70 -28.81 24.72
CA GLY A 638 -36.83 -27.45 24.19
C GLY A 638 -37.07 -27.41 22.69
N LEU A 639 -36.72 -26.29 22.05
CA LEU A 639 -36.87 -26.12 20.60
C LEU A 639 -35.83 -26.94 19.82
N CYS A 640 -36.28 -27.97 19.12
CA CYS A 640 -35.47 -28.73 18.17
C CYS A 640 -35.91 -28.41 16.74
N SER A 641 -34.99 -28.03 15.87
CA SER A 641 -35.30 -27.70 14.47
C SER A 641 -34.71 -28.74 13.52
N VAL A 642 -35.51 -29.27 12.61
CA VAL A 642 -35.10 -30.25 11.59
C VAL A 642 -35.47 -29.70 10.22
N TYR A 643 -34.49 -29.27 9.43
CA TYR A 643 -34.80 -28.62 8.15
C TYR A 643 -33.82 -28.87 7.02
N ASN A 644 -34.28 -28.74 5.77
CA ASN A 644 -33.45 -28.94 4.57
C ASN A 644 -32.72 -30.28 4.53
N ASN A 645 -33.23 -31.33 5.17
CA ASN A 645 -32.62 -32.65 5.09
C ASN A 645 -33.22 -33.45 3.94
N ILE A 646 -32.40 -34.25 3.28
CA ILE A 646 -32.82 -35.30 2.35
C ILE A 646 -32.82 -36.62 3.11
N ILE A 647 -33.99 -37.26 3.23
CA ILE A 647 -34.13 -38.56 3.89
C ILE A 647 -34.73 -39.54 2.89
N SER A 648 -33.95 -40.54 2.47
CA SER A 648 -34.42 -41.51 1.47
C SER A 648 -34.21 -42.94 1.92
N ASP A 649 -35.18 -43.79 1.61
CA ASP A 649 -35.11 -45.23 1.85
C ASP A 649 -34.82 -45.62 3.31
N ALA A 650 -35.36 -44.85 4.26
CA ALA A 650 -35.22 -45.09 5.68
C ALA A 650 -36.37 -46.00 6.20
N GLY A 651 -36.05 -46.85 7.16
CA GLY A 651 -37.01 -47.68 7.88
C GLY A 651 -37.40 -48.98 7.20
N PHE A 652 -36.60 -49.47 6.24
CA PHE A 652 -36.80 -50.78 5.61
C PHE A 652 -36.12 -51.89 6.42
N ASP A 653 -36.61 -52.13 7.64
CA ASP A 653 -36.23 -53.31 8.42
C ASP A 653 -36.89 -54.59 7.87
N SER A 654 -36.44 -55.75 8.37
CA SER A 654 -37.06 -57.04 8.04
C SER A 654 -38.40 -57.30 8.77
N THR A 655 -38.93 -56.31 9.50
CA THR A 655 -40.18 -56.46 10.25
C THR A 655 -41.38 -56.06 9.39
N THR A 656 -42.57 -56.48 9.83
CA THR A 656 -43.82 -56.09 9.19
C THR A 656 -44.24 -54.65 9.50
N SER A 657 -43.75 -54.08 10.61
CA SER A 657 -44.14 -52.74 11.06
C SER A 657 -43.30 -51.63 10.41
N LYS A 658 -42.06 -51.93 10.00
CA LYS A 658 -41.10 -50.97 9.43
C LYS A 658 -40.88 -49.75 10.33
N GLN A 659 -40.03 -48.81 9.91
CA GLN A 659 -39.75 -47.58 10.65
C GLN A 659 -39.97 -46.31 9.81
N ASP A 660 -39.90 -45.15 10.45
CA ASP A 660 -40.27 -43.85 9.86
C ASP A 660 -39.06 -43.13 9.25
N ALA A 661 -39.27 -42.15 8.38
CA ALA A 661 -38.15 -41.32 7.91
C ALA A 661 -37.73 -40.30 8.99
N LEU A 662 -38.69 -39.64 9.64
CA LEU A 662 -38.47 -38.75 10.78
C LEU A 662 -39.39 -39.18 11.93
N PHE A 663 -38.79 -39.61 13.05
CA PHE A 663 -39.51 -40.03 14.25
C PHE A 663 -39.24 -39.05 15.41
N ILE A 664 -40.31 -38.55 16.02
CA ILE A 664 -40.26 -37.56 17.09
C ILE A 664 -41.06 -38.10 18.27
N ASP A 665 -40.51 -38.01 19.47
CA ASP A 665 -41.18 -38.48 20.69
C ASP A 665 -40.68 -37.69 21.90
N ASP A 666 -41.58 -37.31 22.81
CA ASP A 666 -41.15 -36.64 24.04
C ASP A 666 -40.46 -37.63 24.97
N ARG A 667 -39.25 -37.31 25.42
CA ARG A 667 -38.47 -38.15 26.35
C ARG A 667 -38.02 -37.31 27.54
N PRO A 668 -38.94 -36.96 28.47
CA PRO A 668 -38.63 -36.08 29.58
C PRO A 668 -37.51 -36.64 30.46
N THR A 669 -36.56 -35.78 30.82
CA THR A 669 -35.47 -36.09 31.74
C THR A 669 -35.75 -35.52 33.12
N LYS A 670 -35.02 -35.96 34.14
CA LYS A 670 -35.19 -35.49 35.53
C LYS A 670 -34.50 -34.15 35.80
N TYR A 671 -33.40 -33.90 35.08
CA TYR A 671 -32.53 -32.75 35.27
C TYR A 671 -32.53 -31.95 33.97
N ASN A 672 -32.78 -30.63 34.04
CA ASN A 672 -32.86 -29.70 32.90
C ASN A 672 -33.98 -29.98 31.89
N TYR A 673 -35.09 -30.56 32.34
CA TYR A 673 -36.23 -30.81 31.47
C TYR A 673 -36.85 -29.50 30.96
N ILE A 674 -36.94 -29.41 29.65
CA ILE A 674 -37.70 -28.38 28.93
C ILE A 674 -38.61 -29.14 27.97
N PRO A 675 -39.93 -28.92 27.98
CA PRO A 675 -40.86 -29.53 27.03
C PRO A 675 -40.36 -29.49 25.60
N LEU A 676 -40.41 -30.63 24.92
CA LEU A 676 -40.00 -30.75 23.52
C LEU A 676 -40.94 -29.92 22.65
N HIS A 677 -40.36 -29.06 21.84
CA HIS A 677 -41.03 -28.29 20.81
C HIS A 677 -40.26 -28.46 19.51
N VAL A 678 -40.94 -28.71 18.39
CA VAL A 678 -40.28 -28.98 17.10
C VAL A 678 -40.69 -28.03 15.99
N ASN A 679 -39.69 -27.65 15.19
CA ASN A 679 -39.84 -26.99 13.90
C ASN A 679 -39.30 -27.92 12.81
N VAL A 680 -40.16 -28.40 11.92
CA VAL A 680 -39.80 -29.34 10.85
C VAL A 680 -40.09 -28.70 9.50
N PHE A 681 -39.03 -28.23 8.82
CA PHE A 681 -39.16 -27.37 7.64
C PHE A 681 -38.43 -27.89 6.42
N ASN A 682 -39.00 -27.77 5.22
CA ASN A 682 -38.24 -27.96 3.99
C ASN A 682 -37.44 -29.27 3.92
N ASN A 683 -37.90 -30.37 4.54
CA ASN A 683 -37.23 -31.66 4.36
C ASN A 683 -37.77 -32.36 3.11
N THR A 684 -36.90 -33.02 2.34
CA THR A 684 -37.29 -33.90 1.23
C THR A 684 -37.21 -35.35 1.70
N ILE A 685 -38.35 -36.03 1.77
CA ILE A 685 -38.48 -37.40 2.26
C ILE A 685 -38.96 -38.32 1.14
N VAL A 686 -38.21 -39.36 0.82
CA VAL A 686 -38.51 -40.26 -0.29
C VAL A 686 -38.46 -41.71 0.16
N ASN A 687 -39.44 -42.51 -0.24
CA ASN A 687 -39.47 -43.96 0.05
C ASN A 687 -39.32 -44.28 1.55
N SER A 688 -40.18 -43.74 2.41
CA SER A 688 -40.15 -44.12 3.83
C SER A 688 -40.76 -45.51 4.06
N GLY A 689 -40.19 -46.28 5.00
CA GLY A 689 -40.66 -47.62 5.33
C GLY A 689 -42.09 -47.64 5.89
N ARG A 690 -42.38 -46.75 6.85
CA ARG A 690 -43.69 -46.55 7.49
C ARG A 690 -44.22 -45.14 7.27
N ASP A 691 -44.06 -44.22 8.21
CA ASP A 691 -44.52 -42.84 8.05
C ASP A 691 -43.35 -41.94 7.57
N ALA A 692 -43.65 -40.85 6.87
CA ALA A 692 -42.63 -39.87 6.51
C ALA A 692 -42.21 -39.08 7.76
N ILE A 693 -43.19 -38.49 8.44
CA ILE A 693 -42.99 -37.80 9.71
C ILE A 693 -43.98 -38.38 10.72
N ARG A 694 -43.47 -38.89 11.84
CA ARG A 694 -44.28 -39.39 12.95
C ARG A 694 -43.92 -38.65 14.23
N TYR A 695 -44.91 -38.04 14.87
CA TYR A 695 -44.75 -37.35 16.15
C TYR A 695 -45.63 -37.97 17.23
N MET A 696 -44.98 -38.61 18.21
CA MET A 696 -45.58 -39.22 19.38
C MET A 696 -45.52 -38.28 20.60
N ASN A 697 -46.46 -38.48 21.52
CA ASN A 697 -46.50 -37.82 22.82
C ASN A 697 -46.57 -38.90 23.91
N SER A 698 -45.59 -39.81 23.89
CA SER A 698 -45.60 -41.01 24.73
C SER A 698 -45.65 -40.70 26.23
N TYR A 699 -45.18 -39.52 26.64
CA TYR A 699 -45.16 -39.11 28.05
C TYR A 699 -46.11 -37.95 28.38
N GLY A 700 -46.79 -37.37 27.39
CA GLY A 700 -47.79 -36.33 27.60
C GLY A 700 -47.19 -34.95 27.91
N THR A 701 -45.96 -34.70 27.50
CA THR A 701 -45.16 -33.54 27.93
C THR A 701 -44.68 -32.63 26.79
N VAL A 702 -45.15 -32.84 25.57
CA VAL A 702 -44.87 -31.98 24.42
C VAL A 702 -45.32 -30.52 24.67
N ALA A 703 -44.49 -29.54 24.29
CA ALA A 703 -44.84 -28.12 24.34
C ALA A 703 -45.79 -27.75 23.19
N PRO A 704 -46.64 -26.72 23.33
CA PRO A 704 -47.49 -26.24 22.24
C PRO A 704 -46.70 -25.53 21.13
N GLY A 705 -47.36 -25.29 20.00
CA GLY A 705 -46.85 -24.47 18.90
C GLY A 705 -45.93 -25.17 17.91
N ASN A 706 -45.95 -26.51 17.82
CA ASN A 706 -45.06 -27.25 16.91
C ASN A 706 -45.37 -26.95 15.44
N LEU A 707 -44.34 -26.79 14.60
CA LEU A 707 -44.51 -26.33 13.22
C LEU A 707 -44.00 -27.36 12.20
N PHE A 708 -44.80 -27.62 11.17
CA PHE A 708 -44.46 -28.50 10.06
C PHE A 708 -44.73 -27.79 8.74
N TYR A 709 -43.71 -27.21 8.10
CA TYR A 709 -43.87 -26.39 6.90
C TYR A 709 -43.01 -26.83 5.73
N ASN A 710 -43.53 -26.69 4.51
CA ASN A 710 -42.76 -26.87 3.27
C ASN A 710 -42.02 -28.22 3.16
N ASN A 711 -42.43 -29.28 3.85
CA ASN A 711 -41.80 -30.59 3.68
C ASN A 711 -42.32 -31.23 2.39
N LEU A 712 -41.43 -31.83 1.60
CA LEU A 712 -41.74 -32.55 0.37
C LEU A 712 -41.62 -34.05 0.63
N MET A 713 -42.68 -34.80 0.37
CA MET A 713 -42.70 -36.25 0.63
C MET A 713 -43.17 -37.03 -0.58
N ALA A 714 -42.48 -38.12 -0.92
CA ALA A 714 -42.79 -38.95 -2.07
C ALA A 714 -42.74 -40.44 -1.72
N ASN A 715 -43.74 -41.20 -2.17
CA ASN A 715 -43.83 -42.66 -2.02
C ASN A 715 -43.61 -43.13 -0.56
N VAL A 716 -44.45 -42.65 0.36
CA VAL A 716 -44.36 -43.00 1.79
C VAL A 716 -45.16 -44.27 2.11
N GLY A 717 -44.69 -45.07 3.06
CA GLY A 717 -45.31 -46.37 3.36
C GLY A 717 -46.74 -46.31 3.92
N SER A 718 -47.06 -45.31 4.74
CA SER A 718 -48.32 -45.20 5.48
C SER A 718 -48.86 -43.76 5.47
N LYS A 719 -48.29 -42.85 6.25
CA LYS A 719 -48.74 -41.45 6.33
C LYS A 719 -47.60 -40.48 6.09
N TYR A 720 -47.91 -39.36 5.44
CA TYR A 720 -46.96 -38.27 5.24
C TYR A 720 -46.64 -37.54 6.54
N LEU A 721 -47.69 -37.26 7.33
CA LEU A 721 -47.58 -36.67 8.66
C LEU A 721 -48.52 -37.42 9.61
N ASN A 722 -47.96 -38.06 10.65
CA ASN A 722 -48.68 -38.83 11.65
C ASN A 722 -48.41 -38.27 13.05
N VAL A 723 -49.26 -37.35 13.50
CA VAL A 723 -49.14 -36.69 14.80
C VAL A 723 -50.13 -37.32 15.78
N ALA A 724 -49.65 -37.71 16.96
CA ALA A 724 -50.45 -38.31 18.02
C ALA A 724 -51.49 -37.31 18.59
N THR A 725 -52.61 -37.84 19.05
CA THR A 725 -53.69 -37.03 19.68
C THR A 725 -53.16 -36.23 20.87
N GLY A 726 -53.54 -34.96 20.96
CA GLY A 726 -53.19 -34.09 22.09
C GLY A 726 -51.91 -33.27 21.87
N ILE A 727 -51.22 -33.42 20.74
CA ILE A 727 -50.14 -32.51 20.33
C ILE A 727 -50.74 -31.29 19.64
N ASP A 728 -50.37 -30.10 20.09
CA ASP A 728 -50.69 -28.83 19.42
C ASP A 728 -49.65 -28.54 18.33
N TYR A 729 -50.11 -28.40 17.09
CA TYR A 729 -49.24 -28.16 15.93
C TYR A 729 -49.94 -27.38 14.82
N THR A 730 -49.13 -26.73 13.98
CA THR A 730 -49.57 -26.14 12.71
C THR A 730 -48.81 -26.80 11.57
N ALA A 731 -49.54 -27.25 10.55
CA ALA A 731 -48.97 -27.78 9.32
C ALA A 731 -49.44 -26.96 8.11
N SER A 732 -48.54 -26.59 7.22
CA SER A 732 -48.86 -25.76 6.04
C SER A 732 -47.86 -25.99 4.91
N ASN A 733 -48.33 -25.96 3.67
CA ASN A 733 -47.50 -26.10 2.45
C ASN A 733 -46.60 -27.34 2.40
N ASN A 734 -46.91 -28.38 3.17
CA ASN A 734 -46.31 -29.70 3.00
C ASN A 734 -46.91 -30.36 1.77
N LEU A 735 -46.07 -30.84 0.86
CA LEU A 735 -46.49 -31.51 -0.37
C LEU A 735 -46.15 -32.99 -0.33
N SER A 736 -47.03 -33.77 -0.92
CA SER A 736 -47.06 -35.21 -0.73
C SER A 736 -47.56 -35.88 -2.01
N TYR A 737 -46.79 -36.86 -2.49
CA TYR A 737 -47.08 -37.57 -3.74
C TYR A 737 -46.91 -39.08 -3.56
N ALA A 738 -47.87 -39.85 -4.08
CA ALA A 738 -47.85 -41.31 -3.97
C ALA A 738 -46.75 -41.95 -4.82
N ASP A 739 -46.40 -41.32 -5.94
CA ASP A 739 -45.37 -41.78 -6.87
C ASP A 739 -44.23 -40.75 -6.94
N ILE A 740 -43.01 -41.25 -6.78
CA ILE A 740 -41.78 -40.47 -6.86
C ILE A 740 -41.62 -39.74 -8.21
N THR A 741 -42.11 -40.33 -9.30
CA THR A 741 -41.99 -39.77 -10.65
C THR A 741 -42.81 -38.50 -10.83
N VAL A 742 -43.89 -38.31 -10.05
CA VAL A 742 -44.76 -37.13 -10.11
C VAL A 742 -44.04 -35.88 -9.59
N VAL A 743 -43.13 -36.06 -8.63
CA VAL A 743 -42.36 -34.95 -8.05
C VAL A 743 -41.36 -34.39 -9.06
N LYS A 744 -40.90 -35.22 -10.01
CA LYS A 744 -39.87 -34.87 -11.00
C LYS A 744 -38.59 -34.38 -10.32
N PHE A 745 -37.85 -35.32 -9.75
CA PHE A 745 -36.48 -35.06 -9.31
C PHE A 745 -35.50 -35.18 -10.49
N SER A 746 -34.35 -34.53 -10.39
CA SER A 746 -33.28 -34.55 -11.40
C SER A 746 -32.82 -35.98 -11.72
N ASN A 747 -32.50 -36.79 -10.70
CA ASN A 747 -32.20 -38.21 -10.89
C ASN A 747 -32.48 -39.04 -9.63
N ALA A 748 -33.76 -39.30 -9.36
CA ALA A 748 -34.21 -40.09 -8.22
C ALA A 748 -33.57 -41.50 -8.14
N GLY A 749 -33.21 -42.10 -9.28
CA GLY A 749 -32.55 -43.41 -9.32
C GLY A 749 -31.14 -43.39 -8.74
N ALA A 750 -30.41 -42.29 -8.94
CA ALA A 750 -29.10 -42.03 -8.35
C ALA A 750 -29.18 -41.41 -6.94
N LYS A 751 -30.38 -41.29 -6.37
CA LYS A 751 -30.64 -40.60 -5.09
C LYS A 751 -30.29 -39.11 -5.10
N ASP A 752 -30.34 -38.53 -6.29
CA ASP A 752 -30.32 -37.09 -6.51
C ASP A 752 -31.77 -36.59 -6.52
N PHE A 753 -32.14 -35.88 -5.45
CA PHE A 753 -33.49 -35.40 -5.18
C PHE A 753 -33.62 -33.88 -5.34
N HIS A 754 -32.73 -33.24 -6.10
CA HIS A 754 -32.96 -31.87 -6.55
C HIS A 754 -34.22 -31.83 -7.43
N LEU A 755 -34.95 -30.73 -7.39
CA LEU A 755 -36.15 -30.54 -8.18
C LEU A 755 -35.77 -30.42 -9.67
N ALA A 756 -36.58 -30.99 -10.55
CA ALA A 756 -36.44 -30.85 -12.00
C ALA A 756 -37.61 -30.06 -12.60
N SER A 757 -37.49 -29.75 -13.90
CA SER A 757 -38.43 -28.87 -14.60
C SER A 757 -39.87 -29.34 -14.54
N GLY A 758 -40.73 -28.39 -14.18
CA GLY A 758 -42.16 -28.61 -14.01
C GLY A 758 -42.49 -29.51 -12.83
N SER A 759 -41.58 -29.66 -11.86
CA SER A 759 -41.91 -30.24 -10.56
C SER A 759 -43.08 -29.47 -9.95
N PRO A 760 -44.07 -30.16 -9.37
CA PRO A 760 -45.19 -29.51 -8.71
C PRO A 760 -44.80 -28.88 -7.35
N ALA A 761 -43.55 -29.06 -6.89
CA ALA A 761 -43.04 -28.46 -5.65
C ALA A 761 -42.51 -27.03 -5.83
N ILE A 762 -42.28 -26.62 -7.08
CA ILE A 762 -41.76 -25.30 -7.46
C ILE A 762 -42.80 -24.22 -7.17
N ASP A 763 -42.35 -23.13 -6.57
CA ASP A 763 -43.12 -21.93 -6.24
C ASP A 763 -44.35 -22.24 -5.36
N LYS A 764 -44.20 -23.19 -4.43
CA LYS A 764 -45.29 -23.62 -3.51
C LYS A 764 -44.96 -23.43 -2.03
N GLY A 765 -43.75 -23.03 -1.70
CA GLY A 765 -43.26 -22.87 -0.34
C GLY A 765 -43.73 -21.58 0.32
N LEU A 766 -43.83 -21.62 1.65
CA LEU A 766 -43.93 -20.43 2.50
C LEU A 766 -42.57 -19.75 2.66
N ASN A 767 -42.59 -18.44 2.89
CA ASN A 767 -41.40 -17.69 3.29
C ASN A 767 -40.98 -18.06 4.71
N LEU A 768 -39.83 -18.72 4.84
CA LEU A 768 -39.21 -19.09 6.12
C LEU A 768 -37.90 -18.32 6.41
N SER A 769 -37.67 -17.17 5.76
CA SER A 769 -36.45 -16.35 5.92
C SER A 769 -36.17 -15.89 7.36
N ALA A 770 -37.18 -15.90 8.23
CA ALA A 770 -37.01 -15.65 9.66
C ALA A 770 -36.25 -16.78 10.38
N TYR A 771 -36.20 -17.99 9.81
CA TYR A 771 -35.54 -19.17 10.38
C TYR A 771 -34.21 -19.47 9.69
N PHE A 772 -34.16 -19.43 8.36
CA PHE A 772 -32.97 -19.68 7.53
C PHE A 772 -33.17 -19.11 6.12
N ASN A 773 -32.08 -18.86 5.39
CA ASN A 773 -32.11 -18.19 4.08
C ASN A 773 -31.45 -18.98 2.95
N THR A 774 -31.03 -20.21 3.21
CA THR A 774 -30.38 -21.07 2.21
C THR A 774 -31.01 -22.45 2.15
N ASP A 775 -30.85 -23.15 1.04
CA ASP A 775 -31.24 -24.55 0.87
C ASP A 775 -30.11 -25.53 1.27
N ILE A 776 -30.20 -26.78 0.83
CA ILE A 776 -29.24 -27.83 1.12
C ILE A 776 -27.89 -27.62 0.43
N ASP A 777 -27.86 -27.02 -0.75
CA ASP A 777 -26.64 -26.73 -1.52
C ASP A 777 -25.99 -25.40 -1.12
N GLY A 778 -26.73 -24.60 -0.35
CA GLY A 778 -26.29 -23.29 0.13
C GLY A 778 -26.77 -22.14 -0.76
N ASP A 779 -27.65 -22.42 -1.71
CA ASP A 779 -28.26 -21.42 -2.57
C ASP A 779 -29.33 -20.63 -1.80
N ILE A 780 -29.53 -19.38 -2.21
CA ILE A 780 -30.42 -18.44 -1.51
C ILE A 780 -31.89 -18.81 -1.68
N ARG A 781 -32.70 -18.60 -0.63
CA ARG A 781 -34.15 -18.81 -0.65
C ARG A 781 -34.94 -17.48 -0.61
N PRO A 782 -35.83 -17.19 -1.58
CA PRO A 782 -36.11 -17.99 -2.77
C PRO A 782 -35.04 -17.76 -3.84
N TRP A 783 -34.80 -18.77 -4.68
CA TRP A 783 -33.97 -18.59 -5.87
C TRP A 783 -34.80 -18.04 -7.05
N GLY A 784 -36.03 -18.56 -7.18
CA GLY A 784 -37.00 -18.19 -8.22
C GLY A 784 -37.92 -17.03 -7.84
N ILE A 785 -39.19 -17.14 -8.25
CA ILE A 785 -40.20 -16.11 -8.01
C ILE A 785 -40.68 -16.19 -6.55
N THR A 786 -40.86 -17.41 -6.05
CA THR A 786 -41.27 -17.70 -4.68
C THR A 786 -40.47 -18.88 -4.13
N TYR A 787 -40.72 -19.25 -2.87
CA TYR A 787 -40.00 -20.32 -2.18
C TYR A 787 -40.48 -21.68 -2.69
N ASP A 788 -39.59 -22.66 -2.68
CA ASP A 788 -39.91 -24.04 -3.04
C ASP A 788 -40.19 -24.93 -1.82
N VAL A 789 -40.94 -26.00 -2.06
CA VAL A 789 -41.23 -27.04 -1.05
C VAL A 789 -40.18 -28.14 -1.16
N GLY A 790 -39.59 -28.55 -0.03
CA GLY A 790 -38.49 -29.52 0.04
C GLY A 790 -37.14 -28.88 0.33
N ALA A 791 -36.11 -29.71 0.39
CA ALA A 791 -34.75 -29.36 0.84
C ALA A 791 -33.97 -28.49 -0.13
N ASP A 792 -34.39 -28.48 -1.39
CA ASP A 792 -33.75 -27.83 -2.53
C ASP A 792 -34.66 -26.70 -3.07
N GLU A 793 -34.08 -25.67 -3.68
CA GLU A 793 -34.79 -24.72 -4.56
C GLU A 793 -34.57 -25.11 -6.01
N TYR A 794 -35.63 -25.14 -6.80
CA TYR A 794 -35.52 -25.40 -8.21
C TYR A 794 -34.85 -24.23 -8.92
N GLU A 795 -33.64 -24.49 -9.38
CA GLU A 795 -33.02 -23.72 -10.44
C GLU A 795 -33.84 -23.94 -11.74
N SER A 796 -34.93 -23.17 -11.91
CA SER A 796 -35.76 -23.07 -13.13
C SER A 796 -34.94 -23.40 -14.35
N GLY A 797 -35.08 -24.56 -14.99
CA GLY A 797 -34.19 -25.11 -16.02
C GLY A 797 -33.97 -24.30 -17.30
N THR A 798 -34.21 -22.99 -17.29
CA THR A 798 -33.02 -22.15 -17.48
C THR A 798 -32.04 -22.47 -16.36
N ILE A 799 -31.21 -23.48 -16.56
CA ILE A 799 -29.82 -23.18 -16.24
C ILE A 799 -29.66 -21.73 -16.76
N ILE A 800 -29.54 -20.76 -15.85
CA ILE A 800 -28.63 -19.69 -16.13
C ILE A 800 -27.40 -20.53 -16.30
N ASN A 801 -27.16 -20.94 -17.56
CA ASN A 801 -26.11 -21.85 -17.88
C ASN A 801 -24.93 -21.17 -17.23
N LYS A 802 -24.40 -21.86 -16.22
CA LYS A 802 -23.45 -21.25 -15.31
C LYS A 802 -22.31 -20.92 -16.27
N PRO A 803 -22.07 -19.62 -16.58
CA PRO A 803 -21.34 -19.30 -17.78
C PRO A 803 -20.03 -20.06 -17.75
N PRO A 804 -19.65 -20.68 -18.87
CA PRO A 804 -18.58 -21.67 -18.89
C PRO A 804 -17.35 -20.98 -18.35
N ILE A 805 -16.60 -21.58 -17.45
CA ILE A 805 -15.42 -20.93 -16.89
C ILE A 805 -14.35 -20.93 -17.98
N ALA A 806 -14.14 -19.78 -18.61
CA ALA A 806 -13.04 -19.54 -19.52
C ALA A 806 -11.74 -19.52 -18.71
N VAL A 807 -10.76 -20.31 -19.12
CA VAL A 807 -9.40 -20.28 -18.55
C VAL A 807 -8.45 -20.16 -19.74
N ALA A 808 -7.95 -18.96 -20.03
CA ALA A 808 -7.05 -18.66 -21.13
C ALA A 808 -5.59 -19.09 -20.86
N GLY A 809 -5.33 -19.64 -19.67
CA GLY A 809 -4.00 -19.97 -19.17
C GLY A 809 -3.33 -18.80 -18.46
N ALA A 810 -2.13 -19.01 -17.94
CA ALA A 810 -1.38 -17.94 -17.26
C ALA A 810 -0.77 -16.96 -18.26
N ASP A 811 -0.69 -15.68 -17.88
CA ASP A 811 0.11 -14.67 -18.58
C ASP A 811 1.52 -15.22 -18.82
N THR A 812 1.97 -15.14 -20.07
CA THR A 812 3.23 -15.75 -20.50
C THR A 812 4.15 -14.72 -21.10
N THR A 813 5.43 -14.79 -20.73
CA THR A 813 6.48 -13.95 -21.33
C THR A 813 7.24 -14.79 -22.34
N ILE A 814 7.38 -14.27 -23.57
CA ILE A 814 8.25 -14.84 -24.60
C ILE A 814 9.26 -13.79 -25.05
N VAL A 815 10.40 -14.26 -25.56
CA VAL A 815 11.56 -13.42 -25.87
C VAL A 815 11.80 -13.41 -27.37
N PHE A 816 11.74 -12.23 -28.00
CA PHE A 816 12.03 -12.06 -29.43
C PHE A 816 13.46 -12.56 -29.76
N PRO A 817 13.74 -13.32 -30.85
CA PRO A 817 12.95 -13.50 -32.06
C PRO A 817 11.93 -14.65 -32.01
N VAL A 818 11.69 -15.26 -30.83
CA VAL A 818 10.55 -16.17 -30.68
C VAL A 818 9.28 -15.35 -30.90
N SER A 819 8.64 -15.56 -32.04
CA SER A 819 7.50 -14.78 -32.53
C SER A 819 6.21 -15.60 -32.57
N SER A 820 6.23 -16.78 -31.93
CA SER A 820 5.07 -17.66 -31.82
C SER A 820 5.00 -18.36 -30.47
N ILE A 821 3.78 -18.64 -30.01
CA ILE A 821 3.48 -19.36 -28.76
C ILE A 821 2.18 -20.15 -28.93
N THR A 822 2.07 -21.31 -28.26
CA THR A 822 0.79 -22.01 -28.12
C THR A 822 0.11 -21.57 -26.83
N LEU A 823 -1.10 -21.04 -26.92
CA LEU A 823 -1.93 -20.76 -25.74
C LEU A 823 -2.69 -22.03 -25.34
N ASP A 824 -3.08 -22.18 -24.07
CA ASP A 824 -3.76 -23.38 -23.58
C ASP A 824 -5.03 -23.03 -22.81
N GLY A 825 -6.15 -23.15 -23.52
CA GLY A 825 -7.51 -22.98 -23.02
C GLY A 825 -8.12 -24.25 -22.44
N SER A 826 -7.42 -25.38 -22.44
CA SER A 826 -8.00 -26.69 -22.06
C SER A 826 -8.37 -26.83 -20.59
N GLY A 827 -7.97 -25.88 -19.75
CA GLY A 827 -8.42 -25.76 -18.36
C GLY A 827 -9.81 -25.13 -18.22
N SER A 828 -10.42 -24.69 -19.32
CA SER A 828 -11.79 -24.18 -19.32
C SER A 828 -12.76 -25.31 -19.01
N SER A 829 -13.74 -25.03 -18.17
CA SER A 829 -14.70 -26.03 -17.70
C SER A 829 -16.08 -25.43 -17.63
N ASP A 830 -17.08 -26.22 -17.95
CA ASP A 830 -18.47 -25.86 -17.74
C ASP A 830 -18.96 -26.55 -16.45
N PRO A 831 -19.39 -25.79 -15.42
CA PRO A 831 -19.88 -26.36 -14.17
C PRO A 831 -21.15 -27.20 -14.32
N ASP A 832 -21.98 -26.95 -15.32
CA ASP A 832 -23.26 -27.63 -15.54
C ASP A 832 -23.38 -28.35 -16.89
N GLY A 833 -22.31 -28.32 -17.70
CA GLY A 833 -22.26 -28.98 -19.00
C GLY A 833 -20.86 -29.28 -19.54
N SER A 834 -20.62 -28.90 -20.80
CA SER A 834 -19.42 -29.19 -21.58
C SER A 834 -19.13 -28.06 -22.55
N ILE A 835 -17.84 -27.74 -22.73
CA ILE A 835 -17.40 -26.74 -23.71
C ILE A 835 -17.53 -27.30 -25.13
N VAL A 836 -18.32 -26.65 -25.98
CA VAL A 836 -18.52 -27.04 -27.38
C VAL A 836 -17.71 -26.21 -28.37
N SER A 837 -17.27 -25.00 -27.99
CA SER A 837 -16.38 -24.21 -28.84
C SER A 837 -15.41 -23.33 -28.07
N TYR A 838 -14.26 -23.07 -28.69
CA TYR A 838 -13.28 -22.08 -28.27
C TYR A 838 -13.21 -21.01 -29.36
N ALA A 839 -12.93 -19.78 -29.00
CA ALA A 839 -12.73 -18.68 -29.95
C ALA A 839 -11.69 -17.70 -29.39
N TRP A 840 -10.53 -17.68 -30.02
CA TRP A 840 -9.43 -16.80 -29.66
C TRP A 840 -9.42 -15.56 -30.53
N THR A 841 -9.37 -14.40 -29.89
CA THR A 841 -9.23 -13.10 -30.57
C THR A 841 -8.10 -12.31 -29.95
N GLN A 842 -7.34 -11.59 -30.76
CA GLN A 842 -6.43 -10.58 -30.24
C GLN A 842 -7.24 -9.33 -29.90
N ILE A 843 -7.10 -8.82 -28.68
CA ILE A 843 -7.80 -7.64 -28.19
C ILE A 843 -6.89 -6.42 -28.03
N SER A 844 -5.59 -6.65 -27.89
CA SER A 844 -4.59 -5.60 -27.81
C SER A 844 -3.24 -6.12 -28.29
N GLY A 845 -2.35 -5.20 -28.65
CA GLY A 845 -0.98 -5.52 -28.97
C GLY A 845 -0.40 -4.53 -29.97
N PRO A 846 0.94 -4.44 -30.04
CA PRO A 846 1.62 -3.48 -30.91
C PRO A 846 1.39 -3.74 -32.41
N VAL A 847 1.15 -4.99 -32.80
CA VAL A 847 0.81 -5.42 -34.16
C VAL A 847 -0.22 -6.53 -34.12
N THR A 848 -0.94 -6.74 -35.22
CA THR A 848 -1.89 -7.86 -35.35
C THR A 848 -1.14 -9.19 -35.51
N ALA A 849 -1.36 -10.12 -34.59
CA ALA A 849 -0.82 -11.47 -34.60
C ALA A 849 -1.67 -12.41 -35.47
N THR A 850 -1.06 -13.47 -35.98
CA THR A 850 -1.73 -14.56 -36.70
C THR A 850 -2.12 -15.67 -35.72
N ILE A 851 -3.42 -15.97 -35.60
CA ILE A 851 -3.95 -17.02 -34.72
C ILE A 851 -4.22 -18.29 -35.56
N GLY A 852 -3.33 -19.27 -35.45
CA GLY A 852 -3.49 -20.59 -36.05
C GLY A 852 -4.54 -21.41 -35.30
N SER A 853 -5.56 -21.88 -36.00
CA SER A 853 -6.68 -22.66 -35.44
C SER A 853 -7.35 -21.97 -34.26
N ALA A 854 -7.81 -20.73 -34.45
CA ALA A 854 -8.45 -19.89 -33.44
C ALA A 854 -9.66 -20.50 -32.71
N THR A 855 -10.16 -21.65 -33.20
CA THR A 855 -11.32 -22.34 -32.64
C THR A 855 -10.99 -23.57 -31.79
N THR A 856 -9.72 -23.84 -31.52
CA THR A 856 -9.29 -24.98 -30.70
C THR A 856 -8.93 -24.57 -29.27
N SER A 857 -8.89 -25.53 -28.36
CA SER A 857 -8.43 -25.31 -26.99
C SER A 857 -6.95 -24.94 -26.91
N LYS A 858 -6.14 -25.20 -27.95
CA LYS A 858 -4.71 -24.88 -27.98
C LYS A 858 -4.28 -24.25 -29.31
N PRO A 859 -4.59 -22.96 -29.58
CA PRO A 859 -4.20 -22.29 -30.81
C PRO A 859 -2.71 -21.95 -30.81
N VAL A 860 -2.13 -21.83 -32.00
CA VAL A 860 -0.75 -21.33 -32.17
C VAL A 860 -0.82 -19.86 -32.58
N ILE A 861 -0.37 -18.97 -31.71
CA ILE A 861 -0.19 -17.56 -32.01
C ILE A 861 1.16 -17.38 -32.71
N SER A 862 1.21 -16.62 -33.79
CA SER A 862 2.43 -16.33 -34.56
C SER A 862 2.43 -14.88 -35.06
N GLY A 863 3.53 -14.39 -35.63
CA GLY A 863 3.61 -13.01 -36.14
C GLY A 863 3.78 -11.94 -35.07
N LEU A 864 4.17 -12.33 -33.85
CA LEU A 864 4.51 -11.42 -32.75
C LEU A 864 5.87 -10.76 -33.05
N THR A 865 5.86 -9.69 -33.84
CA THR A 865 7.08 -9.08 -34.41
C THR A 865 7.52 -7.78 -33.74
N THR A 866 6.69 -7.21 -32.87
CA THR A 866 6.97 -5.92 -32.21
C THR A 866 6.89 -6.07 -30.69
N ILE A 867 7.92 -5.63 -29.97
CA ILE A 867 7.99 -5.74 -28.51
C ILE A 867 6.80 -5.03 -27.86
N GLY A 868 6.23 -5.68 -26.85
CA GLY A 868 5.09 -5.17 -26.09
C GLY A 868 4.18 -6.29 -25.61
N THR A 869 3.13 -5.90 -24.91
CA THR A 869 2.13 -6.82 -24.39
C THR A 869 1.03 -7.03 -25.42
N TYR A 870 0.79 -8.29 -25.80
CA TYR A 870 -0.29 -8.71 -26.67
C TYR A 870 -1.38 -9.33 -25.80
N GLY A 871 -2.56 -8.73 -25.78
CA GLY A 871 -3.72 -9.31 -25.11
C GLY A 871 -4.48 -10.22 -26.05
N PHE A 872 -4.69 -11.47 -25.62
CA PHE A 872 -5.57 -12.41 -26.28
C PHE A 872 -6.78 -12.69 -25.38
N LYS A 873 -7.95 -12.69 -25.97
CA LYS A 873 -9.21 -13.06 -25.33
C LYS A 873 -9.61 -14.45 -25.82
N LEU A 874 -9.70 -15.40 -24.90
CA LEU A 874 -10.42 -16.64 -25.12
C LEU A 874 -11.89 -16.38 -24.83
N ILE A 875 -12.76 -16.78 -25.75
CA ILE A 875 -14.18 -16.96 -25.50
C ILE A 875 -14.42 -18.47 -25.59
N VAL A 876 -15.01 -19.06 -24.56
CA VAL A 876 -15.51 -20.44 -24.62
C VAL A 876 -17.02 -20.41 -24.68
N THR A 877 -17.59 -21.35 -25.43
CA THR A 877 -19.04 -21.56 -25.50
C THR A 877 -19.34 -22.95 -24.99
N ASP A 878 -20.30 -23.07 -24.08
CA ASP A 878 -20.83 -24.34 -23.59
C ASP A 878 -21.89 -24.95 -24.54
N ASN A 879 -22.39 -26.13 -24.17
CA ASN A 879 -23.44 -26.83 -24.90
C ASN A 879 -24.84 -26.21 -24.79
N ALA A 880 -25.04 -25.18 -23.98
CA ALA A 880 -26.28 -24.40 -23.90
C ALA A 880 -26.20 -23.08 -24.71
N GLY A 881 -25.01 -22.66 -25.14
CA GLY A 881 -24.75 -21.51 -25.99
C GLY A 881 -24.27 -20.24 -25.26
N ASP A 882 -24.10 -20.22 -23.93
CA ASP A 882 -23.51 -19.04 -23.31
C ASP A 882 -22.02 -19.00 -23.53
N THR A 883 -21.46 -17.83 -23.25
CA THR A 883 -20.03 -17.62 -23.36
C THR A 883 -19.50 -16.99 -22.11
N ALA A 884 -18.34 -17.45 -21.66
CA ALA A 884 -17.49 -16.60 -20.86
C ALA A 884 -16.19 -16.34 -21.61
N SER A 885 -15.49 -15.35 -21.10
CA SER A 885 -14.20 -14.99 -21.64
C SER A 885 -13.18 -14.78 -20.56
N ASP A 886 -11.97 -15.20 -20.86
CA ASP A 886 -10.79 -14.92 -20.07
C ASP A 886 -9.74 -14.29 -20.99
N GLN A 887 -8.81 -13.55 -20.39
CA GLN A 887 -7.76 -12.87 -21.12
C GLN A 887 -6.41 -13.39 -20.65
N VAL A 888 -5.52 -13.59 -21.61
CA VAL A 888 -4.12 -13.90 -21.35
C VAL A 888 -3.27 -12.87 -22.07
N ASN A 889 -2.29 -12.34 -21.35
CA ASN A 889 -1.26 -11.50 -21.92
C ASN A 889 -0.08 -12.36 -22.35
N VAL A 890 0.29 -12.22 -23.63
CA VAL A 890 1.61 -12.63 -24.11
C VAL A 890 2.50 -11.40 -24.10
N ILE A 891 3.40 -11.33 -23.14
CA ILE A 891 4.38 -10.26 -23.05
C ILE A 891 5.56 -10.65 -23.93
N LEU A 892 5.59 -10.10 -25.15
CA LEU A 892 6.78 -10.20 -25.98
C LEU A 892 7.76 -9.14 -25.52
N ILE A 893 8.71 -9.55 -24.70
CA ILE A 893 9.83 -8.68 -24.33
C ILE A 893 10.91 -8.76 -25.41
N ALA A 894 11.67 -7.68 -25.53
CA ALA A 894 12.96 -7.76 -26.23
C ALA A 894 13.77 -8.87 -25.56
N ASP A 895 14.62 -9.57 -26.31
CA ASP A 895 15.72 -10.27 -25.67
C ASP A 895 16.56 -9.22 -24.93
N THR A 896 16.29 -9.12 -23.64
CA THR A 896 17.11 -8.37 -22.69
C THR A 896 18.29 -9.26 -22.27
N SER A 897 18.74 -10.17 -23.15
CA SER A 897 20.11 -10.66 -23.10
C SER A 897 21.00 -9.43 -23.09
N GLU A 898 21.33 -9.05 -21.87
CA GLU A 898 22.18 -7.93 -21.57
C GLU A 898 23.60 -8.44 -21.84
N LEU A 899 23.89 -8.64 -23.12
CA LEU A 899 25.23 -8.44 -23.61
C LEU A 899 25.49 -6.95 -23.40
N VAL A 900 26.09 -6.62 -22.26
CA VAL A 900 26.45 -5.24 -21.93
C VAL A 900 27.89 -5.09 -22.34
N ALA A 901 28.15 -4.27 -23.35
CA ALA A 901 29.50 -3.74 -23.53
C ALA A 901 29.78 -2.76 -22.39
N ASN A 902 30.96 -2.84 -21.79
CA ASN A 902 31.43 -1.86 -20.82
C ASN A 902 32.87 -1.52 -21.16
N ALA A 903 33.07 -0.39 -21.83
CA ALA A 903 34.35 0.15 -22.27
C ALA A 903 35.20 0.71 -21.10
N GLY A 904 34.65 0.70 -19.89
CA GLY A 904 35.22 1.31 -18.69
C GLY A 904 34.88 2.79 -18.58
N PRO A 905 35.22 3.43 -17.45
CA PRO A 905 34.87 4.83 -17.22
C PRO A 905 35.64 5.77 -18.14
N ASP A 906 35.02 6.91 -18.45
CA ASP A 906 35.65 8.05 -19.13
C ASP A 906 36.94 8.49 -18.42
N LYS A 907 37.91 8.95 -19.20
CA LYS A 907 39.22 9.36 -18.68
C LYS A 907 39.59 10.74 -19.14
N THR A 908 40.08 11.54 -18.22
CA THR A 908 40.69 12.83 -18.56
C THR A 908 42.20 12.66 -18.56
N ILE A 909 42.84 13.04 -19.66
CA ILE A 909 44.29 13.20 -19.73
C ILE A 909 44.61 14.66 -20.05
N ARG A 910 45.66 15.18 -19.43
CA ARG A 910 46.09 16.57 -19.61
C ARG A 910 47.38 16.57 -20.42
N GLN A 911 47.46 17.43 -21.43
CA GLN A 911 48.71 17.63 -22.17
C GLN A 911 49.86 17.98 -21.19
N PRO A 912 51.10 17.47 -21.42
CA PRO A 912 51.58 16.82 -22.64
C PRO A 912 51.30 15.31 -22.75
N LYS A 913 50.61 14.68 -21.79
CA LYS A 913 50.26 13.25 -21.88
C LYS A 913 49.32 13.01 -23.07
N ASN A 914 49.67 12.07 -23.94
CA ASN A 914 48.99 11.82 -25.21
C ASN A 914 48.59 10.35 -25.43
N SER A 915 48.53 9.56 -24.36
CA SER A 915 48.12 8.15 -24.37
C SER A 915 47.25 7.79 -23.17
N SER A 916 46.42 6.76 -23.34
CA SER A 916 45.54 6.21 -22.31
C SER A 916 45.25 4.72 -22.59
N ALA A 917 45.01 3.91 -21.55
CA ALA A 917 44.61 2.52 -21.68
C ALA A 917 43.10 2.35 -21.41
N VAL A 918 42.41 1.46 -22.13
CA VAL A 918 40.96 1.18 -21.97
C VAL A 918 40.70 -0.32 -21.85
N SER A 919 39.59 -0.69 -21.19
CA SER A 919 39.29 -2.09 -20.89
C SER A 919 37.80 -2.41 -20.96
N GLY A 920 37.50 -3.47 -21.72
CA GLY A 920 36.19 -4.07 -21.89
C GLY A 920 35.81 -5.09 -20.82
N ALA A 921 36.63 -5.26 -19.78
CA ALA A 921 36.54 -6.40 -18.87
C ALA A 921 35.27 -6.39 -17.98
N GLY A 922 34.60 -5.25 -17.87
CA GLY A 922 33.30 -5.14 -17.20
C GLY A 922 32.12 -5.56 -18.06
N SER A 923 32.36 -6.02 -19.30
CA SER A 923 31.29 -6.45 -20.20
C SER A 923 30.73 -7.78 -19.74
N THR A 924 29.40 -7.91 -19.72
CA THR A 924 28.69 -9.10 -19.21
C THR A 924 27.76 -9.67 -20.25
N ASP A 925 27.44 -10.96 -20.13
CA ASP A 925 26.34 -11.60 -20.85
C ASP A 925 25.60 -12.49 -19.85
N SER A 926 24.37 -12.12 -19.51
CA SER A 926 23.58 -12.76 -18.46
C SER A 926 23.08 -14.17 -18.83
N ASN A 927 23.13 -14.56 -20.10
CA ASN A 927 22.63 -15.87 -20.57
C ASN A 927 23.44 -16.49 -21.73
N GLY A 928 24.69 -16.01 -21.93
CA GLY A 928 25.59 -16.43 -23.00
C GLY A 928 27.07 -16.27 -22.62
N THR A 929 27.96 -16.28 -23.60
CA THR A 929 29.41 -16.08 -23.39
C THR A 929 29.95 -15.12 -24.43
N ILE A 930 30.71 -14.10 -24.00
CA ILE A 930 31.35 -13.14 -24.90
C ILE A 930 32.47 -13.84 -25.69
N THR A 931 32.35 -13.86 -27.01
CA THR A 931 33.27 -14.51 -27.95
C THR A 931 34.17 -13.53 -28.69
N GLY A 932 33.87 -12.22 -28.69
CA GLY A 932 34.65 -11.21 -29.40
C GLY A 932 34.60 -9.81 -28.78
N TYR A 933 35.68 -9.05 -28.95
CA TYR A 933 35.82 -7.62 -28.63
C TYR A 933 36.34 -6.90 -29.88
N ASN A 934 35.94 -5.65 -30.10
CA ASN A 934 36.46 -4.80 -31.18
C ASN A 934 36.41 -3.32 -30.78
N TRP A 935 37.55 -2.63 -30.80
CA TRP A 935 37.68 -1.21 -30.46
C TRP A 935 37.87 -0.37 -31.70
N THR A 936 37.09 0.70 -31.83
CA THR A 936 37.16 1.65 -32.95
C THR A 936 37.13 3.08 -32.43
N GLN A 937 37.76 4.02 -33.14
CA GLN A 937 37.61 5.43 -32.85
C GLN A 937 36.35 5.94 -33.56
N VAL A 938 35.40 6.50 -32.80
CA VAL A 938 34.15 7.07 -33.32
C VAL A 938 34.39 8.51 -33.77
N SER A 939 35.07 9.28 -32.93
CA SER A 939 35.37 10.68 -33.20
C SER A 939 36.59 11.14 -32.42
N GLY A 940 37.15 12.27 -32.80
CA GLY A 940 38.22 12.92 -32.07
C GLY A 940 38.90 13.99 -32.92
N PRO A 941 39.57 14.96 -32.28
CA PRO A 941 40.30 16.02 -32.98
C PRO A 941 41.36 15.50 -33.98
N THR A 942 41.94 14.33 -33.73
CA THR A 942 42.87 13.64 -34.63
C THR A 942 42.61 12.14 -34.64
N ILE A 943 43.17 11.43 -35.62
CA ILE A 943 43.13 9.96 -35.64
C ILE A 943 44.16 9.41 -34.63
N ALA A 944 43.67 8.65 -33.67
CA ALA A 944 44.44 7.93 -32.67
C ALA A 944 44.86 6.54 -33.18
N THR A 945 45.85 5.94 -32.53
CA THR A 945 46.26 4.55 -32.80
C THR A 945 45.73 3.63 -31.70
N ILE A 946 44.96 2.61 -32.08
CA ILE A 946 44.47 1.54 -31.19
C ILE A 946 45.39 0.33 -31.35
N VAL A 947 46.12 -0.04 -30.30
CA VAL A 947 47.20 -1.04 -30.40
C VAL A 947 46.70 -2.47 -30.59
N SER A 948 45.62 -2.87 -29.92
CA SER A 948 45.07 -4.23 -29.95
C SER A 948 43.54 -4.21 -29.99
N PRO A 949 42.95 -3.80 -31.13
CA PRO A 949 41.52 -3.49 -31.21
C PRO A 949 40.62 -4.70 -30.92
N ASN A 950 41.08 -5.93 -31.11
CA ASN A 950 40.25 -7.13 -30.91
C ASN A 950 40.40 -7.80 -29.53
N LYS A 951 40.98 -7.10 -28.55
CA LYS A 951 41.24 -7.65 -27.21
C LYS A 951 40.41 -6.95 -26.15
N VAL A 952 40.19 -7.64 -25.02
CA VAL A 952 39.48 -7.10 -23.85
C VAL A 952 40.17 -5.87 -23.23
N LYS A 953 41.46 -5.66 -23.47
CA LYS A 953 42.23 -4.48 -23.07
C LYS A 953 43.07 -3.99 -24.25
N THR A 954 43.15 -2.66 -24.44
CA THR A 954 43.99 -2.04 -25.46
C THR A 954 44.48 -0.67 -25.03
N ASP A 955 45.61 -0.25 -25.59
CA ASP A 955 46.16 1.10 -25.45
C ASP A 955 45.73 2.01 -26.61
N LEU A 956 45.53 3.28 -26.29
CA LEU A 956 45.19 4.39 -27.19
C LEU A 956 46.36 5.37 -27.21
N ASN A 957 46.96 5.56 -28.38
CA ASN A 957 48.11 6.44 -28.58
C ASN A 957 47.79 7.56 -29.57
N ARG A 958 48.66 8.58 -29.64
CA ARG A 958 48.55 9.74 -30.56
C ARG A 958 47.32 10.64 -30.30
N LEU A 959 46.93 10.79 -29.04
CA LEU A 959 45.91 11.73 -28.58
C LEU A 959 46.50 13.16 -28.48
N THR A 960 46.95 13.70 -29.62
CA THR A 960 47.87 14.86 -29.64
C THR A 960 47.20 16.22 -29.63
N SER A 961 45.90 16.32 -29.88
CA SER A 961 45.17 17.59 -29.93
C SER A 961 44.18 17.68 -28.78
N VAL A 962 43.96 18.90 -28.29
CA VAL A 962 42.98 19.16 -27.24
C VAL A 962 41.57 18.92 -27.79
N GLY A 963 40.75 18.24 -27.00
CA GLY A 963 39.36 17.93 -27.30
C GLY A 963 39.00 16.53 -26.82
N THR A 964 37.76 16.13 -27.12
CA THR A 964 37.22 14.84 -26.70
C THR A 964 37.42 13.82 -27.79
N TYR A 965 38.10 12.70 -27.48
CA TYR A 965 38.20 11.53 -28.34
C TYR A 965 37.22 10.48 -27.85
N ILE A 966 36.39 9.94 -28.74
CA ILE A 966 35.40 8.93 -28.39
C ILE A 966 35.81 7.60 -29.04
N PHE A 967 35.93 6.56 -28.23
CA PHE A 967 36.25 5.20 -28.68
C PHE A 967 35.11 4.26 -28.34
N ARG A 968 34.68 3.47 -29.32
CA ARG A 968 33.64 2.47 -29.18
C ARG A 968 34.22 1.08 -29.01
N LEU A 969 33.89 0.44 -27.90
CA LEU A 969 33.98 -1.01 -27.77
C LEU A 969 32.74 -1.64 -28.40
N THR A 970 32.92 -2.69 -29.20
CA THR A 970 31.87 -3.61 -29.63
C THR A 970 32.19 -4.99 -29.09
N VAL A 971 31.31 -5.59 -28.30
CA VAL A 971 31.43 -6.99 -27.85
C VAL A 971 30.49 -7.87 -28.66
N THR A 972 30.84 -9.14 -28.86
CA THR A 972 30.01 -10.14 -29.55
C THR A 972 29.90 -11.39 -28.70
N ASN A 973 28.73 -12.00 -28.60
CA ASN A 973 28.55 -13.25 -27.85
C ASN A 973 28.47 -14.51 -28.73
N ASN A 974 28.40 -15.67 -28.08
CA ASN A 974 28.29 -17.00 -28.70
C ASN A 974 26.99 -17.22 -29.50
N LYS A 975 26.01 -16.31 -29.38
CA LYS A 975 24.77 -16.30 -30.16
C LYS A 975 24.82 -15.31 -31.34
N GLY A 976 25.96 -14.64 -31.55
CA GLY A 976 26.20 -13.70 -32.64
C GLY A 976 25.67 -12.27 -32.39
N MET A 977 25.10 -11.99 -31.22
CA MET A 977 24.65 -10.66 -30.86
C MET A 977 25.83 -9.73 -30.62
N LYS A 978 25.62 -8.42 -30.83
CA LYS A 978 26.63 -7.38 -30.59
C LYS A 978 26.09 -6.29 -29.69
N ALA A 979 26.93 -5.82 -28.77
CA ALA A 979 26.64 -4.64 -27.97
C ALA A 979 27.81 -3.67 -28.03
N THR A 980 27.54 -2.40 -27.83
CA THR A 980 28.56 -1.36 -27.92
C THR A 980 28.53 -0.43 -26.73
N ASP A 981 29.70 0.05 -26.32
CA ASP A 981 29.84 1.08 -25.30
C ASP A 981 30.96 2.04 -25.70
N ASP A 982 30.77 3.31 -25.41
CA ASP A 982 31.68 4.38 -25.80
C ASP A 982 32.40 4.89 -24.57
N VAL A 983 33.73 5.01 -24.67
CA VAL A 983 34.56 5.67 -23.66
C VAL A 983 35.11 6.97 -24.23
N SER A 984 34.89 8.07 -23.51
CA SER A 984 35.44 9.38 -23.84
C SER A 984 36.78 9.57 -23.16
N ILE A 985 37.78 9.94 -23.96
CA ILE A 985 39.07 10.43 -23.49
C ILE A 985 39.09 11.94 -23.68
N PHE A 986 38.89 12.67 -22.58
CA PHE A 986 38.98 14.13 -22.57
C PHE A 986 40.46 14.52 -22.53
N VAL A 987 40.97 14.97 -23.68
CA VAL A 987 42.31 15.55 -23.77
C VAL A 987 42.15 17.05 -23.54
N ILE A 988 42.34 17.45 -22.29
CA ILE A 988 42.21 18.87 -21.93
C ILE A 988 43.54 19.59 -22.11
N PRO A 989 43.51 20.90 -22.46
CA PRO A 989 44.74 21.68 -22.52
C PRO A 989 45.35 21.72 -21.11
N ASN A 990 46.64 21.97 -21.04
CA ASN A 990 47.19 22.50 -19.80
C ASN A 990 46.44 23.81 -19.51
N PRO A 991 45.93 24.07 -18.29
CA PRO A 991 45.10 25.25 -18.06
C PRO A 991 45.86 26.51 -18.48
N ALA A 992 45.19 27.45 -19.13
CA ALA A 992 45.78 28.76 -19.36
C ALA A 992 45.78 29.51 -18.02
N HIS A 993 46.91 29.46 -17.31
CA HIS A 993 47.11 30.26 -16.10
C HIS A 993 47.46 31.69 -16.53
N GLY A 994 46.73 32.69 -16.01
CA GLY A 994 47.22 34.05 -16.00
C GLY A 994 48.45 34.11 -15.10
N LEU A 995 49.63 34.06 -15.70
CA LEU A 995 50.91 34.20 -15.03
C LEU A 995 51.40 35.62 -15.28
N PHE A 996 51.55 36.39 -14.21
CA PHE A 996 51.94 37.80 -14.27
C PHE A 996 53.33 37.95 -13.68
N ALA A 997 54.31 38.31 -14.51
CA ALA A 997 55.63 38.72 -14.08
C ALA A 997 55.60 40.21 -13.71
N ASN A 998 56.27 40.57 -12.61
CA ASN A 998 56.49 41.95 -12.20
C ASN A 998 57.95 42.07 -11.80
N ALA A 999 58.74 42.81 -12.58
CA ALA A 999 60.17 43.00 -12.38
C ALA A 999 60.51 44.15 -11.40
N GLY A 1000 59.49 44.82 -10.86
CA GLY A 1000 59.61 46.02 -10.02
C GLY A 1000 59.69 47.30 -10.84
N THR A 1001 59.75 48.44 -10.16
CA THR A 1001 59.82 49.76 -10.81
C THR A 1001 61.23 50.06 -11.32
N ASP A 1002 61.34 50.84 -12.40
CA ASP A 1002 62.61 51.39 -12.89
C ASP A 1002 63.37 52.17 -11.80
N GLN A 1003 64.70 52.07 -11.80
CA GLN A 1003 65.55 52.66 -10.77
C GLN A 1003 66.70 53.48 -11.36
N THR A 1004 67.13 54.52 -10.66
CA THR A 1004 68.31 55.31 -11.01
C THR A 1004 69.26 55.35 -9.82
N ILE A 1005 70.53 55.01 -10.04
CA ILE A 1005 71.58 55.01 -8.99
C ILE A 1005 72.75 55.91 -9.39
N ALA A 1006 73.35 56.55 -8.37
CA ALA A 1006 74.49 57.45 -8.52
C ALA A 1006 75.82 56.69 -8.37
N TYR A 1007 76.50 56.43 -9.48
CA TYR A 1007 77.80 55.76 -9.54
C TYR A 1007 78.96 56.77 -9.44
N PRO A 1008 80.09 56.46 -8.79
CA PRO A 1008 80.43 55.21 -8.09
C PRO A 1008 79.94 55.13 -6.63
N SER A 1009 79.25 56.14 -6.11
CA SER A 1009 78.80 56.16 -4.70
C SER A 1009 77.86 55.01 -4.33
N VAL A 1010 77.06 54.53 -5.28
CA VAL A 1010 76.25 53.32 -5.19
C VAL A 1010 76.51 52.51 -6.45
N ASN A 1011 77.05 51.30 -6.29
CA ASN A 1011 77.42 50.41 -7.38
C ASN A 1011 76.58 49.13 -7.42
N LYS A 1012 75.45 49.08 -6.72
CA LYS A 1012 74.56 47.92 -6.67
C LYS A 1012 73.10 48.32 -6.53
N VAL A 1013 72.20 47.48 -7.04
CA VAL A 1013 70.74 47.64 -6.93
C VAL A 1013 70.10 46.29 -6.58
N THR A 1014 69.01 46.32 -5.84
CA THR A 1014 68.16 45.13 -5.60
C THR A 1014 67.06 45.10 -6.64
N LEU A 1015 66.90 43.96 -7.32
CA LEU A 1015 65.76 43.66 -8.16
C LEU A 1015 64.82 42.73 -7.38
N ASP A 1016 63.53 43.07 -7.34
CA ASP A 1016 62.52 42.35 -6.56
C ASP A 1016 61.35 41.95 -7.46
N GLY A 1017 61.28 40.65 -7.74
CA GLY A 1017 60.24 40.02 -8.53
C GLY A 1017 59.10 39.41 -7.72
N SER A 1018 59.09 39.59 -6.39
CA SER A 1018 58.20 38.89 -5.46
C SER A 1018 56.71 39.24 -5.62
N ALA A 1019 56.39 40.36 -6.29
CA ALA A 1019 55.02 40.75 -6.63
C ALA A 1019 54.44 39.97 -7.84
N SER A 1020 55.23 39.10 -8.47
CA SER A 1020 54.75 38.20 -9.52
C SER A 1020 53.79 37.17 -8.95
N TYR A 1021 52.73 36.81 -9.68
CA TYR A 1021 51.72 35.86 -9.19
C TYR A 1021 51.08 35.04 -10.30
N ALA A 1022 50.49 33.89 -9.92
CA ALA A 1022 49.70 33.03 -10.78
C ALA A 1022 48.24 33.01 -10.28
N THR A 1023 47.27 33.17 -11.19
CA THR A 1023 45.85 33.03 -10.87
C THR A 1023 45.44 31.57 -10.69
N ASN A 1024 44.34 31.30 -9.97
CA ASN A 1024 43.71 29.98 -9.85
C ASN A 1024 44.62 28.86 -9.29
N HIS A 1025 45.10 29.04 -8.06
CA HIS A 1025 45.78 28.03 -7.23
C HIS A 1025 47.15 27.49 -7.71
N GLY A 1026 47.75 28.08 -8.76
CA GLY A 1026 49.17 27.87 -9.08
C GLY A 1026 50.10 28.74 -8.21
N TYR A 1027 51.33 28.31 -7.96
CA TYR A 1027 52.39 29.15 -7.39
C TYR A 1027 53.64 29.14 -8.28
N ILE A 1028 54.45 30.20 -8.18
CA ILE A 1028 55.68 30.34 -8.97
C ILE A 1028 56.69 29.30 -8.49
N SER A 1029 57.11 28.42 -9.39
CA SER A 1029 58.07 27.35 -9.14
C SER A 1029 59.51 27.76 -9.42
N TYR A 1030 59.74 28.74 -10.30
CA TYR A 1030 61.08 29.17 -10.70
C TYR A 1030 61.13 30.65 -11.15
N TYR A 1031 62.22 31.34 -10.82
CA TYR A 1031 62.53 32.72 -11.25
C TYR A 1031 63.82 32.69 -12.08
N ALA A 1032 63.96 33.58 -13.06
CA ALA A 1032 65.18 33.75 -13.84
C ALA A 1032 65.37 35.21 -14.30
N TRP A 1033 66.48 35.82 -13.89
CA TRP A 1033 66.88 37.17 -14.28
C TRP A 1033 67.94 37.14 -15.38
N THR A 1034 67.70 37.86 -16.48
CA THR A 1034 68.66 38.00 -17.59
C THR A 1034 68.81 39.44 -18.03
N LYS A 1035 70.00 39.83 -18.51
CA LYS A 1035 70.21 41.15 -19.12
C LYS A 1035 69.63 41.15 -20.53
N VAL A 1036 68.79 42.14 -20.83
CA VAL A 1036 68.23 42.38 -22.17
C VAL A 1036 69.12 43.33 -22.97
N SER A 1037 69.53 44.45 -22.37
CA SER A 1037 70.37 45.46 -23.03
C SER A 1037 71.19 46.29 -22.04
N GLY A 1038 72.20 47.02 -22.54
CA GLY A 1038 73.07 47.91 -21.76
C GLY A 1038 74.57 47.57 -21.89
N PRO A 1039 75.48 48.36 -21.29
CA PRO A 1039 76.92 48.12 -21.35
C PRO A 1039 77.36 46.84 -20.62
N ASP A 1040 78.53 46.29 -20.94
CA ASP A 1040 79.15 45.24 -20.12
C ASP A 1040 79.64 45.81 -18.78
N GLY A 1041 79.96 44.93 -17.82
CA GLY A 1041 80.34 45.33 -16.46
C GLY A 1041 79.20 45.30 -15.44
N TYR A 1042 78.46 44.19 -15.41
CA TYR A 1042 77.48 43.89 -14.37
C TYR A 1042 77.67 42.46 -13.87
N SER A 1043 77.24 42.17 -12.65
CA SER A 1043 77.10 40.78 -12.17
C SER A 1043 75.86 40.62 -11.31
N ILE A 1044 75.07 39.59 -11.60
CA ILE A 1044 73.87 39.21 -10.85
C ILE A 1044 74.29 38.16 -9.82
N MET A 1045 74.01 38.39 -8.54
CA MET A 1045 74.43 37.50 -7.46
C MET A 1045 73.77 36.11 -7.54
N ASN A 1046 72.44 36.07 -7.69
CA ASN A 1046 71.70 34.84 -7.94
C ASN A 1046 70.57 35.10 -8.93
N ALA A 1047 70.77 34.71 -10.19
CA ALA A 1047 69.78 34.94 -11.24
C ALA A 1047 68.48 34.14 -11.05
N SER A 1048 68.45 33.10 -10.20
CA SER A 1048 67.25 32.29 -10.00
C SER A 1048 66.42 32.67 -8.77
N SER A 1049 66.80 33.75 -8.07
CA SER A 1049 66.13 34.19 -6.84
C SER A 1049 64.98 35.17 -7.14
N PRO A 1050 63.85 35.11 -6.41
CA PRO A 1050 62.78 36.10 -6.52
C PRO A 1050 63.25 37.52 -6.19
N VAL A 1051 64.25 37.64 -5.30
CA VAL A 1051 64.93 38.89 -4.97
C VAL A 1051 66.43 38.70 -5.17
N THR A 1052 67.06 39.54 -5.99
CA THR A 1052 68.49 39.42 -6.31
C THR A 1052 69.18 40.77 -6.33
N VAL A 1053 70.50 40.78 -6.16
CA VAL A 1053 71.32 41.99 -6.20
C VAL A 1053 72.16 41.98 -7.47
N VAL A 1054 72.13 43.11 -8.19
CA VAL A 1054 72.98 43.34 -9.36
C VAL A 1054 74.01 44.41 -9.00
N THR A 1055 75.27 44.12 -9.24
CA THR A 1055 76.39 45.06 -9.06
C THR A 1055 76.89 45.56 -10.41
N PHE A 1056 77.35 46.80 -10.49
CA PHE A 1056 77.78 47.47 -11.72
C PHE A 1056 79.22 47.97 -11.59
N THR A 1057 79.99 47.87 -12.69
CA THR A 1057 81.37 48.36 -12.81
C THR A 1057 81.52 49.42 -13.91
N ALA A 1058 80.43 49.82 -14.56
CA ALA A 1058 80.39 50.86 -15.57
C ALA A 1058 79.07 51.66 -15.48
N THR A 1059 79.10 52.91 -15.94
CA THR A 1059 77.89 53.74 -16.09
C THR A 1059 77.13 53.37 -17.36
N GLY A 1060 75.81 53.52 -17.33
CA GLY A 1060 74.94 53.34 -18.49
C GLY A 1060 73.52 52.95 -18.09
N THR A 1061 72.66 52.73 -19.10
CA THR A 1061 71.30 52.22 -18.89
C THR A 1061 71.28 50.73 -19.14
N TYR A 1062 70.88 49.96 -18.13
CA TYR A 1062 70.77 48.50 -18.16
C TYR A 1062 69.30 48.11 -18.13
N VAL A 1063 68.89 47.13 -18.93
CA VAL A 1063 67.55 46.55 -18.87
C VAL A 1063 67.68 45.09 -18.48
N PHE A 1064 66.98 44.68 -17.42
CA PHE A 1064 66.94 43.30 -16.95
C PHE A 1064 65.53 42.73 -17.08
N ARG A 1065 65.42 41.49 -17.55
CA ARG A 1065 64.17 40.76 -17.68
C ARG A 1065 64.04 39.76 -16.54
N LEU A 1066 62.91 39.80 -15.86
CA LEU A 1066 62.44 38.70 -15.03
C LEU A 1066 61.65 37.74 -15.90
N LYS A 1067 61.95 36.45 -15.81
CA LYS A 1067 61.10 35.36 -16.28
C LYS A 1067 60.65 34.53 -15.08
N VAL A 1068 59.35 34.32 -14.93
CA VAL A 1068 58.77 33.43 -13.91
C VAL A 1068 58.16 32.20 -14.56
N THR A 1069 58.25 31.06 -13.89
CA THR A 1069 57.64 29.79 -14.29
C THR A 1069 56.75 29.28 -13.16
N ASP A 1070 55.54 28.80 -13.46
CA ASP A 1070 54.65 28.20 -12.45
C ASP A 1070 54.88 26.67 -12.28
N THR A 1071 54.18 26.05 -11.34
CA THR A 1071 54.20 24.59 -11.12
C THR A 1071 53.63 23.75 -12.27
N TYR A 1072 53.02 24.40 -13.27
CA TYR A 1072 52.45 23.78 -14.47
C TYR A 1072 53.30 24.04 -15.72
N ASN A 1073 54.50 24.61 -15.53
CA ASN A 1073 55.52 24.91 -16.54
C ASN A 1073 55.15 26.02 -17.54
N ASN A 1074 54.17 26.88 -17.21
CA ASN A 1074 53.88 28.10 -17.98
C ASN A 1074 54.88 29.21 -17.63
N THR A 1075 55.15 30.15 -18.55
CA THR A 1075 56.13 31.23 -18.32
C THR A 1075 55.61 32.62 -18.68
N ALA A 1076 55.96 33.63 -17.89
CA ALA A 1076 55.70 35.05 -18.17
C ALA A 1076 56.97 35.89 -17.94
N THR A 1077 57.04 37.07 -18.56
CA THR A 1077 58.21 37.95 -18.47
C THR A 1077 57.84 39.41 -18.27
N ASP A 1078 58.69 40.14 -17.55
CA ASP A 1078 58.61 41.59 -17.36
C ASP A 1078 60.02 42.20 -17.30
N ASP A 1079 60.17 43.46 -17.69
CA ASP A 1079 61.46 44.16 -17.82
C ASP A 1079 61.57 45.34 -16.84
N VAL A 1080 62.75 45.53 -16.26
CA VAL A 1080 63.08 46.67 -15.40
C VAL A 1080 64.32 47.39 -15.91
N THR A 1081 64.26 48.72 -15.95
CA THR A 1081 65.34 49.60 -16.42
C THR A 1081 66.09 50.20 -15.24
N ILE A 1082 67.42 50.06 -15.25
CA ILE A 1082 68.33 50.62 -14.26
C ILE A 1082 69.27 51.63 -14.92
N ILE A 1083 69.14 52.90 -14.55
CA ILE A 1083 70.02 53.97 -15.01
C ILE A 1083 71.15 54.17 -14.00
N VAL A 1084 72.37 53.85 -14.41
CA VAL A 1084 73.59 53.98 -13.59
C VAL A 1084 74.35 55.20 -14.10
N GLY A 1085 74.17 56.35 -13.44
CA GLY A 1085 74.70 57.65 -13.88
C GLY A 1085 75.69 58.27 -12.90
N ASN A 1086 76.61 59.09 -13.40
CA ASN A 1086 77.45 59.96 -12.56
C ASN A 1086 76.63 61.17 -12.11
N THR A 1087 76.41 61.35 -10.81
CA THR A 1087 75.80 62.59 -10.31
C THR A 1087 76.88 63.65 -10.10
N GLY A 1088 76.98 64.58 -11.05
CA GLY A 1088 77.34 65.97 -10.77
C GLY A 1088 76.12 66.72 -10.23
N ALA A 1089 76.35 67.65 -9.31
CA ALA A 1089 75.37 68.32 -8.45
C ALA A 1089 74.18 69.03 -9.14
N GLY A 1090 73.03 69.04 -8.46
CA GLY A 1090 72.18 70.23 -8.35
C GLY A 1090 70.78 70.24 -9.00
N THR A 1091 69.84 70.76 -8.22
CA THR A 1091 68.58 71.48 -8.55
C THR A 1091 67.28 70.71 -8.86
N ALA A 1092 66.33 70.90 -7.94
CA ALA A 1092 64.90 70.70 -8.11
C ALA A 1092 64.30 71.72 -9.09
N VAL A 1093 63.34 71.30 -9.92
CA VAL A 1093 62.45 72.19 -10.67
C VAL A 1093 61.01 71.68 -10.59
N LYS A 1094 60.16 72.48 -9.93
CA LYS A 1094 58.71 72.55 -10.12
C LYS A 1094 58.40 73.17 -11.48
N MET A 1095 57.41 72.64 -12.19
CA MET A 1095 56.59 73.44 -13.10
C MET A 1095 55.10 73.19 -12.86
N SER A 1096 54.41 74.24 -12.39
CA SER A 1096 52.98 74.44 -12.55
C SER A 1096 52.77 75.67 -13.43
N SER A 1097 51.84 75.61 -14.37
CA SER A 1097 51.16 76.81 -14.89
C SER A 1097 49.66 76.53 -15.07
N LYS A 1098 48.90 77.07 -14.11
CA LYS A 1098 47.47 77.45 -14.19
C LYS A 1098 47.27 78.36 -15.42
N LYS A 1099 46.12 78.47 -16.11
CA LYS A 1099 44.72 78.51 -15.61
C LYS A 1099 43.74 78.48 -16.80
N LEU A 1100 42.68 77.67 -16.75
CA LEU A 1100 41.31 78.12 -17.07
C LEU A 1100 40.33 77.24 -16.28
N ASP A 1101 39.63 77.86 -15.34
CA ASP A 1101 38.70 77.22 -14.41
C ASP A 1101 37.39 76.84 -15.11
N VAL A 1102 37.04 75.55 -15.14
CA VAL A 1102 35.68 75.06 -14.89
C VAL A 1102 35.82 73.72 -14.16
N ALA A 1103 35.24 73.62 -12.98
CA ALA A 1103 35.14 72.38 -12.22
C ALA A 1103 34.51 71.26 -13.06
N MET A 1104 35.12 70.07 -13.09
CA MET A 1104 34.50 68.72 -13.18
C MET A 1104 35.57 67.67 -13.54
N MET A 1105 36.33 67.19 -12.56
CA MET A 1105 36.95 65.87 -12.63
C MET A 1105 36.05 64.91 -11.84
N ASN A 1106 35.21 64.16 -12.56
CA ASN A 1106 34.54 62.93 -12.14
C ASN A 1106 33.76 62.36 -13.33
N ALA A 1107 34.42 61.81 -14.35
CA ALA A 1107 33.74 61.18 -15.47
C ALA A 1107 33.76 59.66 -15.31
N SER A 1108 32.59 59.10 -15.01
CA SER A 1108 32.21 57.70 -15.19
C SER A 1108 32.42 57.27 -16.65
N ASP A 1109 32.93 56.08 -16.91
CA ASP A 1109 33.05 55.54 -18.26
C ASP A 1109 31.69 54.91 -18.65
N ILE A 1110 30.90 55.60 -19.49
CA ILE A 1110 29.55 55.15 -19.91
C ILE A 1110 29.49 54.96 -21.42
N ARG A 1111 29.05 53.77 -21.87
CA ARG A 1111 28.87 53.45 -23.28
C ARG A 1111 27.51 52.77 -23.50
N ILE A 1112 26.77 53.22 -24.52
CA ILE A 1112 25.56 52.55 -25.01
C ILE A 1112 25.72 52.10 -26.46
N TYR A 1113 25.31 50.87 -26.78
CA TYR A 1113 25.38 50.33 -28.15
C TYR A 1113 24.42 49.14 -28.34
N PRO A 1114 23.96 48.82 -29.57
CA PRO A 1114 24.03 49.66 -30.77
C PRO A 1114 23.10 50.87 -30.66
N ASN A 1115 23.37 51.93 -31.42
CA ASN A 1115 22.49 53.10 -31.55
C ASN A 1115 22.59 53.63 -32.99
N PRO A 1116 21.58 53.45 -33.86
CA PRO A 1116 20.21 53.02 -33.56
C PRO A 1116 20.06 51.59 -33.05
N VAL A 1117 19.05 51.34 -32.23
CA VAL A 1117 18.73 50.03 -31.62
C VAL A 1117 17.41 49.49 -32.16
N VAL A 1118 17.35 48.18 -32.38
CA VAL A 1118 16.13 47.47 -32.85
C VAL A 1118 15.40 46.81 -31.68
N SER A 1119 16.10 46.01 -30.86
CA SER A 1119 15.48 45.24 -29.78
C SER A 1119 16.19 45.36 -28.43
N ILE A 1120 17.53 45.35 -28.41
CA ILE A 1120 18.33 45.38 -27.18
C ILE A 1120 19.39 46.49 -27.23
N LEU A 1121 19.35 47.38 -26.24
CA LEU A 1121 20.36 48.42 -26.01
C LEU A 1121 21.31 47.97 -24.88
N HIS A 1122 22.59 47.77 -25.18
CA HIS A 1122 23.62 47.44 -24.19
C HIS A 1122 24.12 48.70 -23.50
N LEU A 1123 24.15 48.70 -22.16
CA LEU A 1123 24.72 49.74 -21.31
C LEU A 1123 25.95 49.19 -20.60
N ASN A 1124 27.13 49.75 -20.86
CA ASN A 1124 28.33 49.52 -20.07
C ASN A 1124 28.63 50.78 -19.24
N LEU A 1125 28.57 50.66 -17.93
CA LEU A 1125 28.67 51.77 -16.98
C LEU A 1125 29.75 51.44 -15.95
N ARG A 1126 30.74 52.31 -15.82
CA ARG A 1126 31.74 52.25 -14.75
C ARG A 1126 31.73 53.57 -13.97
N LEU A 1127 31.45 53.48 -12.68
CA LEU A 1127 31.44 54.60 -11.75
C LEU A 1127 32.77 54.68 -11.00
N ASN A 1128 33.12 55.89 -10.56
CA ASN A 1128 34.33 56.13 -9.76
C ASN A 1128 34.17 55.69 -8.30
N ALA A 1129 32.93 55.46 -7.86
CA ALA A 1129 32.57 54.93 -6.55
C ALA A 1129 31.23 54.20 -6.63
N THR A 1130 30.98 53.29 -5.71
CA THR A 1130 29.76 52.49 -5.63
C THR A 1130 28.55 53.39 -5.31
N ALA A 1131 27.53 53.39 -6.17
CA ALA A 1131 26.31 54.18 -5.96
C ALA A 1131 25.07 53.44 -6.48
N THR A 1132 23.91 53.71 -5.89
CA THR A 1132 22.64 53.20 -6.40
C THR A 1132 22.32 53.90 -7.71
N VAL A 1133 22.06 53.13 -8.77
CA VAL A 1133 21.78 53.68 -10.09
C VAL A 1133 20.36 53.32 -10.54
N VAL A 1134 19.62 54.34 -10.98
CA VAL A 1134 18.31 54.20 -11.62
C VAL A 1134 18.40 54.74 -13.04
N VAL A 1135 17.95 53.94 -13.99
CA VAL A 1135 17.89 54.31 -15.41
C VAL A 1135 16.44 54.54 -15.81
N ARG A 1136 16.13 55.65 -16.48
CA ARG A 1136 14.78 55.97 -16.97
C ARG A 1136 14.80 56.28 -18.45
N ILE A 1137 13.81 55.80 -19.18
CA ILE A 1137 13.61 56.12 -20.60
C ILE A 1137 12.46 57.10 -20.71
N TYR A 1138 12.70 58.24 -21.35
CA TYR A 1138 11.70 59.24 -21.68
C TYR A 1138 11.46 59.27 -23.20
N ASN A 1139 10.20 59.45 -23.61
CA ASN A 1139 9.91 59.82 -25.00
C ASN A 1139 10.22 61.32 -25.23
N SER A 1140 10.08 61.77 -26.49
CA SER A 1140 10.28 63.17 -26.89
C SER A 1140 9.36 64.18 -26.17
N ASN A 1141 8.27 63.72 -25.56
CA ASN A 1141 7.31 64.55 -24.83
C ASN A 1141 7.61 64.61 -23.31
N GLY A 1142 8.69 63.97 -22.85
CA GLY A 1142 9.08 63.94 -21.43
C GLY A 1142 8.30 62.93 -20.58
N GLU A 1143 7.55 62.02 -21.20
CA GLU A 1143 6.85 60.95 -20.50
C GLU A 1143 7.78 59.74 -20.27
N ILE A 1144 7.76 59.19 -19.06
CA ILE A 1144 8.51 57.98 -18.73
C ILE A 1144 7.89 56.77 -19.44
N LYS A 1145 8.67 56.07 -20.24
CA LYS A 1145 8.29 54.82 -20.93
C LYS A 1145 8.89 53.57 -20.30
N GLY A 1146 9.92 53.72 -19.46
CA GLY A 1146 10.48 52.61 -18.69
C GLY A 1146 11.40 53.11 -17.57
N THR A 1147 11.43 52.40 -16.45
CA THR A 1147 12.38 52.64 -15.34
C THR A 1147 13.05 51.33 -14.97
N TYR A 1148 14.38 51.32 -14.93
CA TYR A 1148 15.22 50.17 -14.62
C TYR A 1148 16.09 50.50 -13.41
N TYR A 1149 15.88 49.79 -12.32
CA TYR A 1149 16.68 49.92 -11.11
C TYR A 1149 17.88 48.98 -11.23
N LEU A 1150 19.10 49.55 -11.26
CA LEU A 1150 20.33 48.78 -11.43
C LEU A 1150 21.02 48.45 -10.09
N GLY A 1151 20.45 48.90 -8.98
CA GLY A 1151 21.00 48.69 -7.64
C GLY A 1151 22.32 49.43 -7.42
N THR A 1152 23.04 49.07 -6.35
CA THR A 1152 24.30 49.70 -5.97
C THR A 1152 25.47 49.06 -6.69
N ILE A 1153 26.10 49.79 -7.62
CA ILE A 1153 27.10 49.25 -8.55
C ILE A 1153 28.35 50.13 -8.62
N THR A 1154 29.50 49.52 -8.90
CA THR A 1154 30.74 50.24 -9.26
C THR A 1154 31.03 50.09 -10.76
N SER A 1155 30.67 48.96 -11.36
CA SER A 1155 30.60 48.80 -12.81
C SER A 1155 29.55 47.76 -13.20
N ILE A 1156 28.85 47.95 -14.30
CA ILE A 1156 27.86 46.99 -14.82
C ILE A 1156 27.84 46.99 -16.35
N GLN A 1157 27.64 45.81 -16.93
CA GLN A 1157 27.12 45.66 -18.28
C GLN A 1157 25.68 45.17 -18.20
N LYS A 1158 24.74 45.90 -18.81
CA LYS A 1158 23.31 45.63 -18.73
C LYS A 1158 22.63 45.75 -20.09
N ASP A 1159 21.82 44.75 -20.41
CA ASP A 1159 20.95 44.76 -21.59
C ASP A 1159 19.59 45.37 -21.24
N ILE A 1160 19.14 46.32 -22.05
CA ILE A 1160 17.85 47.02 -21.91
C ILE A 1160 16.99 46.66 -23.12
N ASP A 1161 15.90 45.93 -22.86
CA ASP A 1161 14.89 45.59 -23.88
C ASP A 1161 14.03 46.82 -24.21
N VAL A 1162 13.99 47.19 -25.48
CA VAL A 1162 13.24 48.33 -26.03
C VAL A 1162 12.19 47.90 -27.06
N ASN A 1163 11.85 46.62 -27.16
CA ASN A 1163 10.85 46.09 -28.10
C ASN A 1163 9.47 46.72 -27.92
N ASN A 1164 9.11 47.09 -26.68
CA ASN A 1164 7.82 47.70 -26.37
C ASN A 1164 7.75 49.22 -26.67
N LEU A 1165 8.83 49.82 -27.18
CA LEU A 1165 8.88 51.22 -27.59
C LEU A 1165 8.57 51.34 -29.09
N ALA A 1166 7.72 52.29 -29.44
CA ALA A 1166 7.52 52.68 -30.83
C ALA A 1166 8.80 53.27 -31.43
N SER A 1167 8.95 53.22 -32.75
CA SER A 1167 10.09 53.82 -33.43
C SER A 1167 10.13 55.34 -33.23
N GLY A 1168 11.30 55.87 -32.87
CA GLY A 1168 11.43 57.26 -32.43
C GLY A 1168 12.69 57.55 -31.61
N MET A 1169 12.84 58.81 -31.21
CA MET A 1169 13.96 59.27 -30.39
C MET A 1169 13.59 59.23 -28.91
N TYR A 1170 14.50 58.68 -28.10
CA TYR A 1170 14.33 58.51 -26.65
C TYR A 1170 15.52 59.07 -25.88
N ILE A 1171 15.28 59.46 -24.63
CA ILE A 1171 16.31 59.91 -23.68
C ILE A 1171 16.45 58.87 -22.58
N LEU A 1172 17.65 58.33 -22.42
CA LEU A 1172 18.07 57.48 -21.31
C LEU A 1172 18.69 58.38 -20.22
N GLN A 1173 17.98 58.56 -19.11
CA GLN A 1173 18.50 59.21 -17.90
C GLN A 1173 19.15 58.16 -16.99
N ILE A 1174 20.34 58.43 -16.48
CA ILE A 1174 21.04 57.63 -15.48
C ILE A 1174 21.18 58.51 -14.23
N LYS A 1175 20.41 58.17 -13.20
CA LYS A 1175 20.39 58.86 -11.91
C LYS A 1175 21.17 58.05 -10.88
N ASN A 1176 22.02 58.70 -10.11
CA ASN A 1176 22.61 58.12 -8.91
C ASN A 1176 22.50 59.04 -7.71
N ASP A 1177 22.64 58.49 -6.51
CA ASP A 1177 22.37 59.20 -5.25
C ASP A 1177 23.45 60.25 -4.90
N SER A 1178 24.55 60.31 -5.65
CA SER A 1178 25.77 61.06 -5.28
C SER A 1178 26.27 62.05 -6.34
N ASN A 1179 25.64 62.12 -7.52
CA ASN A 1179 26.05 62.96 -8.65
C ASN A 1179 24.84 63.47 -9.45
N PRO A 1180 24.96 64.57 -10.23
CA PRO A 1180 23.91 65.03 -11.13
C PRO A 1180 23.53 63.96 -12.18
N ASP A 1181 22.25 63.92 -12.53
CA ASP A 1181 21.69 62.99 -13.53
C ASP A 1181 22.42 63.10 -14.88
N LEU A 1182 22.80 61.95 -15.45
CA LEU A 1182 23.42 61.86 -16.77
C LEU A 1182 22.36 61.48 -17.82
N TYR A 1183 22.45 62.02 -19.03
CA TYR A 1183 21.44 61.79 -20.07
C TYR A 1183 22.09 61.41 -21.40
N TYR A 1184 21.60 60.35 -22.04
CA TYR A 1184 22.06 59.87 -23.34
C TYR A 1184 20.86 59.70 -24.28
N LYS A 1185 21.03 60.09 -25.54
CA LYS A 1185 19.99 59.93 -26.57
C LYS A 1185 20.20 58.64 -27.35
N PHE A 1186 19.12 57.92 -27.64
CA PHE A 1186 19.15 56.81 -28.58
C PHE A 1186 17.92 56.80 -29.49
N ILE A 1187 18.06 56.17 -30.65
CA ILE A 1187 16.99 56.03 -31.65
C ILE A 1187 16.53 54.58 -31.66
N LYS A 1188 15.23 54.35 -31.44
CA LYS A 1188 14.56 53.07 -31.72
C LYS A 1188 14.19 53.05 -33.20
N SER A 1189 14.77 52.09 -33.93
CA SER A 1189 14.42 51.80 -35.32
C SER A 1189 13.43 50.63 -35.39
N ASP A 1190 12.67 50.56 -36.47
CA ASP A 1190 11.75 49.44 -36.76
C ASP A 1190 12.47 48.08 -36.79
#